data_AF-A0A6F8ZMW8-F1
#
_entry.id   AF-A0A6F8ZMW8-F1
#
_cell.length_a   1.000
_cell.length_b   1.000
_cell.length_c   1.000
_cell.angle_alpha   90.00
_cell.angle_beta   90.00
_cell.angle_gamma   90.00
#
_symmetry.space_group_name_H-M   'P 1'
#
loop_
_entity.id
_entity.type
_entity.pdbx_description
1 polymer ?
#
loop_
_entity_poly.entity_id
_entity_poly.type
_entity_poly.pdbx_seq_one_letter_code
_entity_poly.pdbx_strand_id
1 'polypeptide(L)'
;MVQKGKAVVGTSQVEVEASPNSGPSEAGSEAPGSVEETRSIGVELSGRRKFISGVQKWGLNTYLYAPKDDYKHRMFWREMYSVEEAEQLMTLISAAKEYGTEFIYAISPGLDITFSNQKEVSTLKRKLDQVTHFGCKSFALLFDDIDHNMCPADKEVFSSFAHAQVSITNEIFQYLGEPETFLFCPTEYCGTFCYPNVAQSPYLHTVGEKLLPGIEVLWTGTILKRAPVIWDNIHANDYDQKRLFLGPYKGRSTELIPRLKGVLTNPNCEFESNFVAIHTLATWYKSNMNGVRKDVAMTDGEDSTVSIQIKLENEGSDEELETDMLYSPQLALKLALTEWLGDEYALVPFESFTSSKVYQLEMGLTRHPEEKPVRKDRRDELVEVIEAALDVINNPDEEDGQEDDVPMQRQTYTESHFTEGLYRTERDKGTLYELFFAKEDSDNVRHVTLFRPFGPLMKVRSTSVETSGVIINIIVPLAGRTDAFSQFLHNFREVCIKHDRGVHLTVVYFGQEGLQEVKSYLEEMSREESFSNYTLIPVDEEFSRGRGLDIGARSWKKGDVLMFFCDVDIYFTLDYLNNCLLHTTPNKRVFYPVVFSLYNPAIVYGNLELAPPIESQLIHKKDAGFWRDFGFGMTCQYRSDYLNIGGFDLEVKGWGVEDVHLYRKYLRSDLIVTRTPVSGLFHLWHEKQCADELTPEQYRMCIQSKAMNEASHSHLGILVFRASSLCSATTVTTVFQQPIMAPTGAPDPNNHPMAKRLQQQEVEEVDVEKKESDEEPMEMVVEKPEETDPESDPLAEAATETKSSLVLIDKMAEDLKPMDTDREVLDVFVPGPNEKALYTAEPLSLEDLTLLAELFYLPYEYGPKALHMLKEFNWLRANSSTVSVNCEGKEPEK
;
A
#
# COMPACT_ATOMS: atom_id res chain seq x y z
N MET A 1 -16.41 16.93 -1.04
CA MET A 1 -16.03 16.19 -2.27
C MET A 1 -17.30 15.85 -3.05
N VAL A 2 -17.21 15.80 -4.38
CA VAL A 2 -18.23 15.24 -5.28
C VAL A 2 -17.71 13.94 -5.90
N GLN A 3 -18.51 12.88 -5.98
CA GLN A 3 -18.13 11.64 -6.67
C GLN A 3 -19.02 11.44 -7.91
N LYS A 4 -18.49 11.55 -9.13
CA LYS A 4 -19.25 11.39 -10.38
C LYS A 4 -19.44 9.93 -10.85
N GLY A 5 -18.60 8.97 -10.45
CA GLY A 5 -18.64 7.58 -10.93
C GLY A 5 -19.11 6.52 -9.92
N LYS A 6 -19.63 5.38 -10.41
CA LYS A 6 -19.75 4.15 -9.61
C LYS A 6 -18.35 3.51 -9.44
N ALA A 7 -18.00 3.10 -8.23
CA ALA A 7 -16.94 2.11 -8.06
C ALA A 7 -17.38 0.84 -8.81
N VAL A 8 -16.63 0.43 -9.82
CA VAL A 8 -16.90 -0.78 -10.60
C VAL A 8 -16.76 -1.98 -9.67
N VAL A 9 -17.88 -2.51 -9.19
CA VAL A 9 -17.96 -3.85 -8.62
C VAL A 9 -18.38 -4.75 -9.77
N GLY A 10 -17.51 -5.67 -10.18
CA GLY A 10 -17.77 -6.58 -11.29
C GLY A 10 -19.07 -7.37 -11.10
N THR A 11 -20.06 -7.12 -11.95
CA THR A 11 -21.32 -7.90 -11.99
C THR A 11 -21.30 -8.86 -13.16
N SER A 12 -21.20 -10.16 -12.90
CA SER A 12 -21.54 -11.21 -13.85
C SER A 12 -23.07 -11.33 -13.94
N GLN A 13 -23.61 -11.07 -15.13
CA GLN A 13 -25.04 -11.24 -15.47
C GLN A 13 -25.45 -12.71 -15.43
N VAL A 14 -26.62 -13.03 -14.88
CA VAL A 14 -27.37 -14.25 -15.23
C VAL A 14 -28.86 -13.91 -15.35
N GLU A 15 -29.44 -14.36 -16.46
CA GLU A 15 -30.79 -14.14 -16.94
C GLU A 15 -31.88 -14.73 -16.03
N VAL A 16 -33.06 -14.11 -16.04
CA VAL A 16 -34.26 -14.49 -15.31
C VAL A 16 -35.23 -15.20 -16.26
N GLU A 17 -35.70 -16.40 -15.90
CA GLU A 17 -36.95 -16.97 -16.40
C GLU A 17 -37.96 -17.16 -15.25
N ALA A 18 -39.23 -16.97 -15.59
CA ALA A 18 -40.31 -16.62 -14.68
C ALA A 18 -41.33 -17.74 -14.43
N SER A 19 -42.12 -17.54 -13.36
CA SER A 19 -43.54 -17.94 -13.14
C SER A 19 -43.80 -19.16 -12.23
N PRO A 20 -45.03 -19.35 -11.70
CA PRO A 20 -45.82 -18.44 -10.83
C PRO A 20 -46.59 -19.18 -9.69
N ASN A 21 -47.40 -18.42 -8.92
CA ASN A 21 -48.53 -18.83 -8.03
C ASN A 21 -48.16 -19.43 -6.65
N SER A 22 -48.87 -19.16 -5.54
CA SER A 22 -50.11 -18.43 -5.24
C SER A 22 -50.29 -18.39 -3.71
N GLY A 23 -50.66 -17.24 -3.13
CA GLY A 23 -51.93 -17.15 -2.37
C GLY A 23 -51.79 -17.22 -0.83
N PRO A 24 -52.77 -16.72 -0.06
CA PRO A 24 -52.54 -15.56 0.82
C PRO A 24 -52.99 -15.72 2.29
N SER A 25 -52.89 -14.60 3.05
CA SER A 25 -53.64 -14.21 4.28
C SER A 25 -53.28 -14.91 5.59
N GLU A 26 -53.25 -14.32 6.80
CA GLU A 26 -53.79 -13.07 7.40
C GLU A 26 -53.08 -12.89 8.79
N ALA A 27 -52.58 -11.71 9.18
CA ALA A 27 -53.15 -10.70 10.11
C ALA A 27 -52.83 -10.84 11.65
N GLY A 28 -52.36 -9.72 12.24
CA GLY A 28 -52.45 -9.37 13.69
C GLY A 28 -51.10 -9.06 14.40
N SER A 29 -50.69 -7.78 14.55
CA SER A 29 -50.76 -6.91 15.78
C SER A 29 -49.91 -7.42 16.97
N GLU A 30 -49.06 -6.71 17.72
CA GLU A 30 -48.74 -5.29 17.97
C GLU A 30 -47.44 -5.25 18.84
N ALA A 31 -46.54 -4.28 18.56
CA ALA A 31 -45.56 -3.49 19.36
C ALA A 31 -45.20 -3.80 20.86
N PRO A 32 -44.23 -3.08 21.49
CA PRO A 32 -42.85 -2.71 21.13
C PRO A 32 -41.82 -2.94 22.29
N GLY A 33 -40.50 -2.91 22.05
CA GLY A 33 -39.53 -2.78 23.16
C GLY A 33 -38.03 -2.97 22.87
N SER A 34 -37.30 -1.84 22.86
CA SER A 34 -35.87 -1.59 23.21
C SER A 34 -34.75 -2.48 22.63
N VAL A 35 -33.91 -1.85 21.78
CA VAL A 35 -32.63 -2.36 21.27
C VAL A 35 -31.48 -1.78 22.10
N GLU A 36 -30.60 -2.65 22.61
CA GLU A 36 -29.31 -2.32 23.20
C GLU A 36 -28.20 -2.89 22.30
N GLU A 37 -27.20 -2.05 22.00
CA GLU A 37 -26.13 -2.26 21.02
C GLU A 37 -25.14 -3.37 21.41
N THR A 38 -24.75 -4.22 20.46
CA THR A 38 -23.50 -5.00 20.52
C THR A 38 -22.66 -4.74 19.26
N ARG A 39 -21.52 -4.09 19.47
CA ARG A 39 -20.48 -3.79 18.47
C ARG A 39 -19.94 -5.10 17.89
N SER A 40 -20.20 -5.32 16.60
CA SER A 40 -19.71 -6.44 15.82
C SER A 40 -18.50 -6.04 14.96
N ILE A 41 -17.58 -7.00 14.88
CA ILE A 41 -16.30 -7.02 14.18
C ILE A 41 -16.46 -6.60 12.71
N GLY A 42 -15.68 -5.60 12.29
CA GLY A 42 -15.86 -4.85 11.04
C GLY A 42 -15.72 -5.71 9.77
N VAL A 43 -16.85 -5.90 9.10
CA VAL A 43 -16.91 -6.25 7.67
C VAL A 43 -16.27 -5.12 6.87
N GLU A 44 -15.47 -5.47 5.86
CA GLU A 44 -14.83 -4.51 4.96
C GLU A 44 -15.86 -3.51 4.39
N LEU A 45 -15.72 -2.27 4.81
CA LEU A 45 -16.64 -1.18 4.50
C LEU A 45 -16.38 -0.67 3.08
N SER A 46 -17.45 -0.49 2.30
CA SER A 46 -17.41 0.18 0.99
C SER A 46 -16.52 1.43 1.00
N GLY A 47 -15.81 1.72 -0.09
CA GLY A 47 -14.87 2.86 -0.18
C GLY A 47 -15.45 4.20 0.30
N ARG A 48 -16.77 4.38 0.22
CA ARG A 48 -17.49 5.57 0.69
C ARG A 48 -17.46 5.77 2.22
N ARG A 49 -17.36 4.71 3.04
CA ARG A 49 -17.25 4.86 4.51
C ARG A 49 -15.81 5.17 4.92
N LYS A 50 -14.83 4.52 4.28
CA LYS A 50 -13.39 4.86 4.40
C LYS A 50 -13.14 6.32 4.00
N PHE A 51 -13.88 6.82 3.01
CA PHE A 51 -13.84 8.21 2.59
C PHE A 51 -14.31 9.18 3.69
N ILE A 52 -15.50 8.96 4.23
CA ILE A 52 -16.11 9.84 5.23
C ILE A 52 -15.23 9.93 6.49
N SER A 53 -14.62 8.82 6.91
CA SER A 53 -13.64 8.86 8.02
C SER A 53 -12.38 9.65 7.66
N GLY A 54 -11.89 9.56 6.42
CA GLY A 54 -10.76 10.36 5.94
C GLY A 54 -11.03 11.87 5.89
N VAL A 55 -12.22 12.28 5.47
CA VAL A 55 -12.68 13.69 5.45
C VAL A 55 -12.56 14.31 6.84
N GLN A 56 -13.09 13.63 7.86
CA GLN A 56 -13.00 14.10 9.24
C GLN A 56 -11.56 14.11 9.76
N LYS A 57 -10.78 13.05 9.50
CA LYS A 57 -9.37 12.94 9.93
C LYS A 57 -8.54 14.15 9.49
N TRP A 58 -8.78 14.69 8.30
CA TRP A 58 -8.01 15.82 7.77
C TRP A 58 -8.60 17.20 8.07
N GLY A 59 -9.74 17.27 8.75
CA GLY A 59 -10.42 18.51 9.14
C GLY A 59 -11.33 19.09 8.05
N LEU A 60 -11.79 18.26 7.11
CA LEU A 60 -12.83 18.61 6.14
C LEU A 60 -14.22 18.20 6.68
N ASN A 61 -15.29 18.72 6.07
CA ASN A 61 -16.63 18.67 6.68
C ASN A 61 -17.80 18.38 5.74
N THR A 62 -17.63 18.30 4.42
CA THR A 62 -18.78 18.19 3.49
C THR A 62 -18.60 17.15 2.38
N TYR A 63 -19.63 16.34 2.17
CA TYR A 63 -19.76 15.36 1.08
C TYR A 63 -21.03 15.63 0.25
N LEU A 64 -20.85 15.87 -1.06
CA LEU A 64 -21.93 16.07 -2.02
C LEU A 64 -22.14 14.78 -2.83
N TYR A 65 -23.29 14.14 -2.63
CA TYR A 65 -23.70 12.96 -3.39
C TYR A 65 -24.27 13.38 -4.75
N ALA A 66 -23.43 13.41 -5.79
CA ALA A 66 -23.83 13.70 -7.18
C ALA A 66 -23.22 12.75 -8.25
N PRO A 67 -23.29 11.42 -8.08
CA PRO A 67 -22.81 10.48 -9.10
C PRO A 67 -23.65 10.56 -10.37
N LYS A 68 -23.01 10.84 -11.51
CA LYS A 68 -23.67 10.89 -12.83
C LYS A 68 -24.10 9.49 -13.29
N ASP A 69 -23.38 8.45 -12.85
CA ASP A 69 -23.72 7.03 -13.11
C ASP A 69 -24.84 6.46 -12.22
N ASP A 70 -25.30 7.20 -11.20
CA ASP A 70 -26.53 6.84 -10.49
C ASP A 70 -27.72 7.27 -11.35
N TYR A 71 -28.34 6.31 -12.03
CA TYR A 71 -29.51 6.57 -12.87
C TYR A 71 -30.61 7.31 -12.10
N LYS A 72 -30.84 7.01 -10.82
CA LYS A 72 -31.91 7.62 -10.02
C LYS A 72 -31.56 9.02 -9.49
N HIS A 73 -30.31 9.47 -9.68
CA HIS A 73 -29.88 10.84 -9.45
C HIS A 73 -30.12 11.74 -10.68
N ARG A 74 -29.94 11.21 -11.90
CA ARG A 74 -29.98 12.00 -13.16
C ARG A 74 -30.97 11.48 -14.20
N MET A 75 -30.70 10.36 -14.85
CA MET A 75 -31.50 9.88 -16.00
C MET A 75 -32.94 9.49 -15.63
N PHE A 76 -33.11 8.78 -14.53
CA PHE A 76 -34.37 8.29 -14.00
C PHE A 76 -34.70 8.94 -12.66
N TRP A 77 -34.50 10.25 -12.56
CA TRP A 77 -34.70 11.04 -11.33
C TRP A 77 -36.13 10.92 -10.74
N ARG A 78 -37.12 10.57 -11.57
CA ARG A 78 -38.51 10.32 -11.16
C ARG A 78 -38.71 8.99 -10.43
N GLU A 79 -37.82 8.02 -10.61
CA GLU A 79 -37.92 6.71 -9.98
C GLU A 79 -37.53 6.76 -8.51
N MET A 80 -38.33 6.12 -7.65
CA MET A 80 -38.03 6.01 -6.22
C MET A 80 -36.92 4.98 -5.98
N TYR A 81 -36.16 5.16 -4.91
CA TYR A 81 -35.19 4.14 -4.46
C TYR A 81 -35.93 2.88 -4.01
N SER A 82 -35.39 1.69 -4.33
CA SER A 82 -35.86 0.40 -3.80
C SER A 82 -35.50 0.26 -2.32
N VAL A 83 -35.95 -0.82 -1.68
CA VAL A 83 -35.62 -1.08 -0.26
C VAL A 83 -34.12 -1.25 -0.08
N GLU A 84 -33.47 -1.99 -0.98
CA GLU A 84 -32.03 -2.28 -0.93
C GLU A 84 -31.20 -1.01 -1.17
N GLU A 85 -31.60 -0.17 -2.13
CA GLU A 85 -30.93 1.10 -2.39
C GLU A 85 -31.13 2.11 -1.25
N ALA A 86 -32.32 2.11 -0.63
CA ALA A 86 -32.62 2.92 0.53
C ALA A 86 -31.72 2.55 1.72
N GLU A 87 -31.55 1.26 2.01
CA GLU A 87 -30.65 0.78 3.07
C GLU A 87 -29.19 1.22 2.84
N GLN A 88 -28.71 1.15 1.60
CA GLN A 88 -27.37 1.62 1.25
C GLN A 88 -27.19 3.13 1.48
N LEU A 89 -28.17 3.94 1.07
CA LEU A 89 -28.15 5.39 1.29
C LEU A 89 -28.28 5.75 2.77
N MET A 90 -29.17 5.08 3.52
CA MET A 90 -29.31 5.26 4.97
C MET A 90 -28.01 4.95 5.71
N THR A 91 -27.33 3.87 5.33
CA THR A 91 -26.03 3.50 5.91
C THR A 91 -24.99 4.57 5.64
N LEU A 92 -24.97 5.13 4.43
CA LEU A 92 -24.02 6.18 4.03
C LEU A 92 -24.30 7.52 4.76
N ILE A 93 -25.57 7.92 4.84
CA ILE A 93 -26.00 9.13 5.57
C ILE A 93 -25.69 8.99 7.06
N SER A 94 -25.95 7.81 7.63
CA SER A 94 -25.64 7.53 9.04
C SER A 94 -24.14 7.60 9.32
N ALA A 95 -23.31 7.06 8.43
CA ALA A 95 -21.86 7.20 8.54
C ALA A 95 -21.40 8.66 8.43
N ALA A 96 -21.96 9.45 7.52
CA ALA A 96 -21.64 10.89 7.41
C ALA A 96 -21.91 11.61 8.74
N LYS A 97 -23.07 11.32 9.36
CA LYS A 97 -23.43 11.85 10.67
C LYS A 97 -22.49 11.38 11.79
N GLU A 98 -22.10 10.11 11.80
CA GLU A 98 -21.18 9.50 12.78
C GLU A 98 -19.83 10.23 12.82
N TYR A 99 -19.31 10.61 11.64
CA TYR A 99 -18.03 11.30 11.49
C TYR A 99 -18.16 12.83 11.39
N GLY A 100 -19.32 13.41 11.75
CA GLY A 100 -19.51 14.87 11.71
C GLY A 100 -19.35 15.50 10.32
N THR A 101 -19.56 14.73 9.25
CA THR A 101 -19.52 15.21 7.86
C THR A 101 -20.93 15.50 7.38
N GLU A 102 -21.14 16.70 6.85
CA GLU A 102 -22.40 17.09 6.22
C GLU A 102 -22.63 16.32 4.91
N PHE A 103 -23.72 15.56 4.86
CA PHE A 103 -24.16 14.85 3.67
C PHE A 103 -25.17 15.70 2.90
N ILE A 104 -24.82 16.05 1.66
CA ILE A 104 -25.69 16.81 0.75
C ILE A 104 -26.16 15.88 -0.37
N TYR A 105 -27.46 15.65 -0.47
CA TYR A 105 -28.04 14.87 -1.58
C TYR A 105 -28.32 15.77 -2.77
N ALA A 106 -27.68 15.50 -3.90
CA ALA A 106 -27.99 16.19 -5.15
C ALA A 106 -29.01 15.42 -5.99
N ILE A 107 -29.72 16.13 -6.87
CA ILE A 107 -30.54 15.55 -7.94
C ILE A 107 -30.45 16.42 -9.20
N SER A 108 -30.37 15.78 -10.38
CA SER A 108 -30.14 16.43 -11.68
C SER A 108 -31.33 16.22 -12.64
N PRO A 109 -32.48 16.90 -12.45
CA PRO A 109 -33.68 16.65 -13.26
C PRO A 109 -33.65 17.31 -14.65
N GLY A 110 -32.64 18.14 -14.94
CA GLY A 110 -32.64 19.06 -16.09
C GLY A 110 -32.67 18.42 -17.48
N LEU A 111 -32.41 17.11 -17.63
CA LEU A 111 -32.39 16.45 -18.94
C LEU A 111 -33.78 16.35 -19.60
N ASP A 112 -34.83 16.15 -18.80
CA ASP A 112 -36.17 15.84 -19.33
C ASP A 112 -37.33 16.42 -18.51
N ILE A 113 -37.05 17.28 -17.53
CA ILE A 113 -38.09 17.93 -16.73
C ILE A 113 -38.90 18.92 -17.57
N THR A 114 -40.22 18.90 -17.38
CA THR A 114 -41.11 19.98 -17.86
C THR A 114 -41.44 20.89 -16.68
N PHE A 115 -40.79 22.06 -16.61
CA PHE A 115 -40.81 22.93 -15.43
C PHE A 115 -42.21 23.44 -15.05
N SER A 116 -43.06 23.66 -16.05
CA SER A 116 -44.43 24.17 -15.91
C SER A 116 -45.45 23.11 -15.49
N ASN A 117 -45.08 21.83 -15.54
CA ASN A 117 -45.99 20.74 -15.21
C ASN A 117 -45.95 20.44 -13.70
N GLN A 118 -47.04 20.74 -12.99
CA GLN A 118 -47.12 20.51 -11.54
C GLN A 118 -46.89 19.04 -11.13
N LYS A 119 -47.20 18.06 -11.99
CA LYS A 119 -46.95 16.64 -11.72
C LYS A 119 -45.45 16.33 -11.61
N GLU A 120 -44.62 17.04 -12.36
CA GLU A 120 -43.16 16.92 -12.32
C GLU A 120 -42.63 17.46 -10.99
N VAL A 121 -43.10 18.66 -10.61
CA VAL A 121 -42.76 19.28 -9.32
C VAL A 121 -43.18 18.39 -8.14
N SER A 122 -44.39 17.82 -8.18
CA SER A 122 -44.86 16.85 -7.16
C SER A 122 -44.04 15.56 -7.14
N THR A 123 -43.48 15.14 -8.27
CA THR A 123 -42.62 13.95 -8.34
C THR A 123 -41.24 14.24 -7.75
N LEU A 124 -40.69 15.42 -8.01
CA LEU A 124 -39.44 15.89 -7.41
C LEU A 124 -39.57 16.01 -5.89
N LYS A 125 -40.67 16.61 -5.40
CA LYS A 125 -40.99 16.68 -3.96
C LYS A 125 -41.01 15.30 -3.31
N ARG A 126 -41.74 14.34 -3.91
CA ARG A 126 -41.83 12.97 -3.39
C ARG A 126 -40.48 12.26 -3.33
N LYS A 127 -39.63 12.45 -4.35
CA LYS A 127 -38.28 11.88 -4.41
C LYS A 127 -37.39 12.44 -3.29
N LEU A 128 -37.42 13.75 -3.08
CA LEU A 128 -36.66 14.42 -2.01
C LEU A 128 -37.20 14.05 -0.63
N ASP A 129 -38.52 13.94 -0.46
CA ASP A 129 -39.13 13.46 0.78
C ASP A 129 -38.60 12.07 1.15
N GLN A 130 -38.53 11.12 0.20
CA GLN A 130 -37.96 9.79 0.47
C GLN A 130 -36.53 9.90 1.02
N VAL A 131 -35.70 10.78 0.46
CA VAL A 131 -34.31 10.97 0.92
C VAL A 131 -34.24 11.69 2.27
N THR A 132 -35.17 12.60 2.57
CA THR A 132 -35.35 13.17 3.92
C THR A 132 -35.66 12.08 4.95
N HIS A 133 -36.51 11.10 4.61
CA HIS A 133 -36.80 9.96 5.48
C HIS A 133 -35.59 9.06 5.73
N PHE A 134 -34.58 9.09 4.84
CA PHE A 134 -33.30 8.39 5.06
C PHE A 134 -32.37 9.12 6.05
N GLY A 135 -32.75 10.32 6.50
CA GLY A 135 -32.00 11.13 7.46
C GLY A 135 -31.22 12.30 6.84
N CYS A 136 -31.35 12.53 5.53
CA CYS A 136 -30.69 13.65 4.84
C CYS A 136 -31.38 14.98 5.19
N LYS A 137 -30.58 16.04 5.38
CA LYS A 137 -31.06 17.39 5.72
C LYS A 137 -30.65 18.47 4.72
N SER A 138 -29.61 18.20 3.94
CA SER A 138 -29.00 19.17 3.02
C SER A 138 -29.17 18.67 1.59
N PHE A 139 -29.51 19.55 0.66
CA PHE A 139 -29.92 19.17 -0.70
C PHE A 139 -29.24 20.01 -1.78
N ALA A 140 -29.22 19.50 -3.01
CA ALA A 140 -28.74 20.24 -4.17
C ALA A 140 -29.59 19.97 -5.43
N LEU A 141 -29.88 21.01 -6.21
CA LEU A 141 -30.46 20.90 -7.55
C LEU A 141 -29.42 21.26 -8.60
N LEU A 142 -29.16 20.34 -9.51
CA LEU A 142 -28.11 20.50 -10.52
C LEU A 142 -28.71 20.64 -11.92
N PHE A 143 -28.34 21.72 -12.61
CA PHE A 143 -28.73 22.00 -13.99
C PHE A 143 -27.50 22.11 -14.92
N ASP A 144 -26.45 21.34 -14.62
CA ASP A 144 -25.22 21.25 -15.40
C ASP A 144 -25.34 20.23 -16.57
N ASP A 145 -24.67 20.57 -17.68
CA ASP A 145 -24.58 19.76 -18.90
C ASP A 145 -25.96 19.41 -19.50
N ILE A 146 -26.82 20.42 -19.67
CA ILE A 146 -28.16 20.31 -20.28
C ILE A 146 -28.35 21.34 -21.40
N ASP A 147 -29.28 21.07 -22.32
CA ASP A 147 -29.66 22.02 -23.38
C ASP A 147 -30.39 23.24 -22.77
N HIS A 148 -30.14 24.43 -23.34
CA HIS A 148 -30.81 25.68 -22.99
C HIS A 148 -32.22 25.80 -23.62
N ASN A 149 -32.59 24.88 -24.52
CA ASN A 149 -33.88 24.88 -25.18
C ASN A 149 -35.01 24.41 -24.27
N MET A 150 -35.97 25.31 -24.01
CA MET A 150 -37.23 24.97 -23.34
C MET A 150 -38.24 24.32 -24.28
N CYS A 151 -39.04 23.40 -23.74
CA CYS A 151 -40.20 22.85 -24.45
C CYS A 151 -41.29 23.93 -24.67
N PRO A 152 -42.25 23.72 -25.60
CA PRO A 152 -43.29 24.72 -25.87
C PRO A 152 -44.11 25.13 -24.65
N ALA A 153 -44.46 24.18 -23.78
CA ALA A 153 -45.23 24.45 -22.56
C ALA A 153 -44.47 25.37 -21.59
N ASP A 154 -43.16 25.15 -21.42
CA ASP A 154 -42.34 25.98 -20.54
C ASP A 154 -42.12 27.38 -21.11
N LYS A 155 -42.07 27.53 -22.44
CA LYS A 155 -41.98 28.86 -23.11
C LYS A 155 -43.24 29.71 -22.94
N GLU A 156 -44.41 29.09 -22.73
CA GLU A 156 -45.65 29.80 -22.47
C GLU A 156 -45.72 30.36 -21.04
N VAL A 157 -45.00 29.72 -20.10
CA VAL A 157 -45.06 30.07 -18.66
C VAL A 157 -43.85 30.89 -18.20
N PHE A 158 -42.66 30.58 -18.70
CA PHE A 158 -41.41 31.20 -18.24
C PHE A 158 -40.79 32.08 -19.32
N SER A 159 -40.33 33.26 -18.91
CA SER A 159 -39.69 34.25 -19.79
C SER A 159 -38.28 33.85 -20.24
N SER A 160 -37.59 33.00 -19.47
CA SER A 160 -36.28 32.45 -19.83
C SER A 160 -36.00 31.15 -19.09
N PHE A 161 -34.98 30.40 -19.52
CA PHE A 161 -34.57 29.14 -18.89
C PHE A 161 -34.12 29.34 -17.44
N ALA A 162 -33.44 30.46 -17.15
CA ALA A 162 -33.09 30.86 -15.79
C ALA A 162 -34.33 31.04 -14.89
N HIS A 163 -35.41 31.65 -15.41
CA HIS A 163 -36.64 31.81 -14.63
C HIS A 163 -37.29 30.46 -14.31
N ALA A 164 -37.30 29.52 -15.26
CA ALA A 164 -37.83 28.18 -15.04
C ALA A 164 -37.08 27.42 -13.93
N GLN A 165 -35.74 27.41 -14.00
CA GLN A 165 -34.88 26.76 -13.02
C GLN A 165 -34.96 27.41 -11.64
N VAL A 166 -34.91 28.75 -11.57
CA VAL A 166 -35.03 29.48 -10.31
C VAL A 166 -36.40 29.27 -9.67
N SER A 167 -37.47 29.25 -10.48
CA SER A 167 -38.83 29.03 -9.98
C SER A 167 -38.96 27.69 -9.26
N ILE A 168 -38.56 26.59 -9.91
CA ILE A 168 -38.65 25.27 -9.29
C ILE A 168 -37.68 25.13 -8.11
N THR A 169 -36.48 25.71 -8.19
CA THR A 169 -35.50 25.64 -7.11
C THR A 169 -35.99 26.34 -5.86
N ASN A 170 -36.55 27.54 -5.99
CA ASN A 170 -37.15 28.28 -4.89
C ASN A 170 -38.35 27.52 -4.29
N GLU A 171 -39.23 26.95 -5.13
CA GLU A 171 -40.39 26.18 -4.65
C GLU A 171 -39.97 24.93 -3.85
N ILE A 172 -38.94 24.21 -4.31
CA ILE A 172 -38.41 23.03 -3.61
C ILE A 172 -37.71 23.43 -2.31
N PHE A 173 -36.90 24.48 -2.33
CA PHE A 173 -36.22 25.00 -1.13
C PHE A 173 -37.23 25.35 -0.02
N GLN A 174 -38.29 26.07 -0.37
CA GLN A 174 -39.36 26.41 0.58
C GLN A 174 -40.17 25.20 1.03
N TYR A 175 -40.46 24.26 0.12
CA TYR A 175 -41.19 23.03 0.44
C TYR A 175 -40.46 22.17 1.48
N LEU A 176 -39.13 22.06 1.38
CA LEU A 176 -38.30 21.33 2.33
C LEU A 176 -38.08 22.09 3.66
N GLY A 177 -38.70 23.25 3.83
CA GLY A 177 -38.61 24.03 5.06
C GLY A 177 -37.36 24.90 5.16
N GLU A 178 -36.84 25.38 4.03
CA GLU A 178 -35.67 26.27 3.95
C GLU A 178 -34.44 25.69 4.69
N PRO A 179 -33.94 24.51 4.27
CA PRO A 179 -32.83 23.85 4.94
C PRO A 179 -31.59 24.74 4.98
N GLU A 180 -30.78 24.57 6.04
CA GLU A 180 -29.56 25.38 6.27
C GLU A 180 -28.59 25.36 5.08
N THR A 181 -28.45 24.19 4.46
CA THR A 181 -27.62 24.01 3.27
C THR A 181 -28.47 23.53 2.09
N PHE A 182 -28.60 24.40 1.09
CA PHE A 182 -29.22 24.07 -0.19
C PHE A 182 -28.38 24.62 -1.34
N LEU A 183 -27.93 23.75 -2.25
CA LEU A 183 -27.07 24.12 -3.37
C LEU A 183 -27.84 24.17 -4.69
N PHE A 184 -27.47 25.10 -5.56
CA PHE A 184 -27.93 25.21 -6.94
C PHE A 184 -26.73 25.21 -7.88
N CYS A 185 -26.68 24.27 -8.84
CA CYS A 185 -25.70 24.30 -9.92
C CYS A 185 -26.35 24.89 -11.18
N PRO A 186 -25.87 26.06 -11.65
CA PRO A 186 -26.37 26.69 -12.88
C PRO A 186 -25.99 25.90 -14.13
N THR A 187 -26.67 26.18 -15.24
CA THR A 187 -26.28 25.67 -16.57
C THR A 187 -25.04 26.38 -17.09
N GLU A 188 -24.99 27.70 -16.94
CA GLU A 188 -23.74 28.45 -17.07
C GLU A 188 -23.01 28.33 -15.73
N TYR A 189 -22.14 27.30 -15.57
CA TYR A 189 -21.39 27.02 -14.32
C TYR A 189 -19.88 27.35 -14.37
N CYS A 190 -19.39 27.76 -15.54
CA CYS A 190 -18.04 28.27 -15.71
C CYS A 190 -17.96 29.46 -16.66
N GLY A 191 -16.85 30.20 -16.60
CA GLY A 191 -16.69 31.45 -17.33
C GLY A 191 -16.85 31.31 -18.85
N THR A 192 -16.41 30.18 -19.40
CA THR A 192 -16.53 29.84 -20.82
C THR A 192 -17.96 29.51 -21.26
N PHE A 193 -18.84 29.14 -20.32
CA PHE A 193 -20.24 28.81 -20.61
C PHE A 193 -21.15 30.03 -20.49
N CYS A 194 -20.64 31.16 -19.97
CA CYS A 194 -21.43 32.38 -19.86
C CYS A 194 -21.56 33.12 -21.18
N TYR A 195 -22.79 33.46 -21.56
CA TYR A 195 -23.06 34.21 -22.78
C TYR A 195 -23.61 35.63 -22.51
N PRO A 196 -23.04 36.70 -23.09
CA PRO A 196 -21.84 36.71 -23.94
C PRO A 196 -20.53 36.57 -23.16
N ASN A 197 -20.56 36.85 -21.86
CA ASN A 197 -19.48 36.70 -20.91
C ASN A 197 -20.09 36.70 -19.50
N VAL A 198 -19.25 36.45 -18.49
CA VAL A 198 -19.66 36.42 -17.09
C VAL A 198 -20.38 37.75 -16.73
N ALA A 199 -19.75 38.91 -16.95
CA ALA A 199 -20.25 40.27 -16.57
C ALA A 199 -21.67 40.58 -17.05
N GLN A 200 -21.98 40.12 -18.25
CA GLN A 200 -23.17 40.50 -18.99
C GLN A 200 -24.17 39.34 -19.17
N SER A 201 -23.95 38.19 -18.52
CA SER A 201 -24.83 37.03 -18.67
C SER A 201 -26.25 37.32 -18.14
N PRO A 202 -27.28 37.37 -19.02
CA PRO A 202 -28.67 37.57 -18.58
C PRO A 202 -29.17 36.38 -17.74
N TYR A 203 -28.60 35.19 -17.97
CA TYR A 203 -28.88 34.00 -17.19
C TYR A 203 -28.39 34.17 -15.75
N LEU A 204 -27.12 34.51 -15.53
CA LEU A 204 -26.56 34.71 -14.19
C LEU A 204 -27.15 35.92 -13.47
N HIS A 205 -27.50 36.99 -14.19
CA HIS A 205 -28.24 38.13 -13.60
C HIS A 205 -29.60 37.68 -13.05
N THR A 206 -30.35 36.88 -13.82
CA THR A 206 -31.63 36.32 -13.37
C THR A 206 -31.45 35.43 -12.14
N VAL A 207 -30.45 34.53 -12.16
CA VAL A 207 -30.12 33.68 -11.01
C VAL A 207 -29.78 34.54 -9.79
N GLY A 208 -28.88 35.51 -9.92
CA GLY A 208 -28.46 36.38 -8.82
C GLY A 208 -29.58 37.25 -8.24
N GLU A 209 -30.58 37.63 -9.04
CA GLU A 209 -31.71 38.46 -8.62
C GLU A 209 -32.89 37.68 -8.06
N LYS A 210 -33.21 36.52 -8.63
CA LYS A 210 -34.46 35.80 -8.36
C LYS A 210 -34.28 34.59 -7.46
N LEU A 211 -33.08 34.00 -7.41
CA LEU A 211 -32.81 32.85 -6.54
C LEU A 211 -32.78 33.30 -5.08
N LEU A 212 -33.50 32.59 -4.20
CA LEU A 212 -33.58 32.96 -2.78
C LEU A 212 -32.17 33.03 -2.14
N PRO A 213 -31.95 33.96 -1.19
CA PRO A 213 -30.62 34.23 -0.64
C PRO A 213 -30.07 33.10 0.24
N GLY A 214 -30.93 32.23 0.78
CA GLY A 214 -30.51 31.03 1.53
C GLY A 214 -30.04 29.87 0.65
N ILE A 215 -30.13 30.00 -0.67
CA ILE A 215 -29.66 29.00 -1.62
C ILE A 215 -28.24 29.35 -2.05
N GLU A 216 -27.30 28.46 -1.81
CA GLU A 216 -25.91 28.61 -2.22
C GLU A 216 -25.73 28.19 -3.69
N VAL A 217 -24.79 28.80 -4.40
CA VAL A 217 -24.60 28.54 -5.84
C VAL A 217 -23.24 27.93 -6.09
N LEU A 218 -23.24 26.78 -6.76
CA LEU A 218 -22.05 26.08 -7.23
C LEU A 218 -21.50 26.82 -8.44
N TRP A 219 -20.31 27.41 -8.33
CA TRP A 219 -19.81 28.32 -9.35
C TRP A 219 -18.30 28.51 -9.30
N THR A 220 -17.71 28.82 -10.45
CA THR A 220 -16.26 28.96 -10.65
C THR A 220 -15.79 30.40 -10.93
N GLY A 221 -16.57 31.45 -10.56
CA GLY A 221 -16.25 32.88 -10.82
C GLY A 221 -16.95 33.91 -9.89
N THR A 222 -17.16 35.18 -10.33
CA THR A 222 -17.39 36.33 -9.39
C THR A 222 -18.70 37.16 -9.50
N ILE A 223 -19.79 36.69 -10.14
CA ILE A 223 -20.94 37.58 -10.49
C ILE A 223 -22.23 37.38 -9.72
N LEU A 224 -22.26 36.35 -8.90
CA LEU A 224 -23.42 36.08 -8.07
C LEU A 224 -23.40 37.10 -6.92
N LYS A 225 -24.55 37.67 -6.55
CA LYS A 225 -24.69 38.62 -5.42
C LYS A 225 -24.45 37.95 -4.03
N ARG A 226 -23.68 36.86 -4.00
CA ARG A 226 -23.34 36.00 -2.86
C ARG A 226 -22.00 35.32 -3.12
N ALA A 227 -21.30 34.93 -2.06
CA ALA A 227 -20.08 34.13 -2.17
C ALA A 227 -20.42 32.73 -2.72
N PRO A 228 -19.77 32.24 -3.78
CA PRO A 228 -20.09 30.94 -4.35
C PRO A 228 -19.46 29.80 -3.54
N VAL A 229 -19.95 28.58 -3.80
CA VAL A 229 -19.26 27.34 -3.46
C VAL A 229 -18.55 26.85 -4.72
N ILE A 230 -17.23 26.68 -4.69
CA ILE A 230 -16.50 26.15 -5.85
C ILE A 230 -16.78 24.65 -5.98
N TRP A 231 -17.21 24.22 -7.17
CA TRP A 231 -17.08 22.83 -7.61
C TRP A 231 -15.79 22.72 -8.41
N ASP A 232 -14.75 22.11 -7.83
CA ASP A 232 -13.43 22.07 -8.43
C ASP A 232 -13.20 20.78 -9.21
N ASN A 233 -12.82 20.86 -10.48
CA ASN A 233 -12.54 19.69 -11.34
C ASN A 233 -11.04 19.51 -11.62
N ILE A 234 -10.15 20.18 -10.88
CA ILE A 234 -8.69 20.09 -11.05
C ILE A 234 -8.15 18.65 -11.05
N HIS A 235 -8.77 17.74 -10.27
CA HIS A 235 -8.37 16.33 -10.19
C HIS A 235 -9.33 15.39 -10.90
N ALA A 236 -10.33 15.89 -11.64
CA ALA A 236 -11.27 15.04 -12.37
C ALA A 236 -10.57 14.35 -13.54
N ASN A 237 -10.83 13.06 -13.77
CA ASN A 237 -10.28 12.30 -14.90
C ASN A 237 -11.32 11.55 -15.74
N ASP A 238 -12.61 11.78 -15.48
CA ASP A 238 -13.72 11.15 -16.22
C ASP A 238 -13.71 11.47 -17.72
N TYR A 239 -13.14 12.60 -18.11
CA TYR A 239 -13.01 13.03 -19.51
C TYR A 239 -11.89 12.32 -20.30
N ASP A 240 -10.94 11.64 -19.65
CA ASP A 240 -9.85 10.90 -20.30
C ASP A 240 -9.39 9.72 -19.44
N GLN A 241 -9.76 8.51 -19.85
CA GLN A 241 -9.46 7.25 -19.15
C GLN A 241 -7.96 6.95 -18.99
N LYS A 242 -7.08 7.64 -19.74
CA LYS A 242 -5.62 7.42 -19.65
C LYS A 242 -4.94 8.36 -18.66
N ARG A 243 -5.65 9.33 -18.09
CA ARG A 243 -5.08 10.32 -17.18
C ARG A 243 -5.42 10.00 -15.73
N LEU A 244 -4.45 10.19 -14.86
CA LEU A 244 -4.60 10.09 -13.41
C LEU A 244 -3.89 11.28 -12.76
N PHE A 245 -4.56 11.95 -11.82
CA PHE A 245 -4.05 13.16 -11.19
C PHE A 245 -3.64 12.89 -9.75
N LEU A 246 -2.35 12.69 -9.55
CA LEU A 246 -1.71 12.50 -8.23
C LEU A 246 -0.93 13.73 -7.76
N GLY A 247 -1.07 14.86 -8.46
CA GLY A 247 -0.45 16.14 -8.10
C GLY A 247 -1.20 16.85 -6.96
N PRO A 248 -0.58 17.86 -6.33
CA PRO A 248 -1.21 18.63 -5.25
C PRO A 248 -2.32 19.55 -5.77
N TYR A 249 -3.23 19.95 -4.89
CA TYR A 249 -4.14 21.07 -5.13
C TYR A 249 -3.35 22.34 -5.45
N LYS A 250 -3.55 22.94 -6.63
CA LYS A 250 -2.73 24.06 -7.13
C LYS A 250 -3.60 25.07 -7.89
N GLY A 251 -3.12 26.30 -8.05
CA GLY A 251 -3.74 27.31 -8.90
C GLY A 251 -4.96 28.01 -8.29
N ARG A 252 -5.16 27.89 -6.96
CA ARG A 252 -6.16 28.62 -6.18
C ARG A 252 -5.47 29.28 -4.99
N SER A 253 -5.43 30.60 -4.96
CA SER A 253 -4.82 31.33 -3.84
C SER A 253 -5.62 31.14 -2.55
N THR A 254 -4.95 31.01 -1.41
CA THR A 254 -5.55 30.94 -0.07
C THR A 254 -6.37 32.20 0.28
N GLU A 255 -6.14 33.32 -0.41
CA GLU A 255 -6.99 34.51 -0.35
C GLU A 255 -8.42 34.26 -0.85
N LEU A 256 -8.67 33.19 -1.60
CA LEU A 256 -10.03 32.82 -2.00
C LEU A 256 -10.88 32.33 -0.82
N ILE A 257 -10.27 31.73 0.21
CA ILE A 257 -10.98 31.13 1.35
C ILE A 257 -11.99 32.10 1.99
N PRO A 258 -11.62 33.33 2.41
CA PRO A 258 -12.58 34.28 2.99
C PRO A 258 -13.58 34.88 1.98
N ARG A 259 -13.45 34.60 0.68
CA ARG A 259 -14.29 35.12 -0.39
C ARG A 259 -15.31 34.08 -0.91
N LEU A 260 -15.21 32.84 -0.43
CA LEU A 260 -16.03 31.71 -0.83
C LEU A 260 -16.88 31.22 0.34
N LYS A 261 -17.98 30.54 0.01
CA LYS A 261 -18.77 29.80 1.00
C LYS A 261 -18.23 28.38 1.23
N GLY A 262 -17.50 27.84 0.25
CA GLY A 262 -16.83 26.54 0.35
C GLY A 262 -16.13 26.11 -0.93
N VAL A 263 -15.37 25.03 -0.87
CA VAL A 263 -14.74 24.37 -2.01
C VAL A 263 -15.03 22.87 -1.93
N LEU A 264 -15.62 22.32 -2.99
CA LEU A 264 -15.94 20.92 -3.16
C LEU A 264 -15.17 20.38 -4.36
N THR A 265 -14.08 19.64 -4.10
CA THR A 265 -13.33 18.96 -5.18
C THR A 265 -14.08 17.74 -5.73
N ASN A 266 -14.07 17.58 -7.03
CA ASN A 266 -14.49 16.40 -7.80
C ASN A 266 -13.21 15.76 -8.38
N PRO A 267 -12.72 14.67 -7.75
CA PRO A 267 -11.38 14.14 -8.03
C PRO A 267 -11.44 13.00 -9.06
N ASN A 268 -10.43 12.11 -9.06
CA ASN A 268 -10.37 10.95 -9.94
C ASN A 268 -11.52 9.97 -9.64
N CYS A 269 -11.93 9.22 -10.66
CA CYS A 269 -12.88 8.12 -10.57
C CYS A 269 -12.38 7.02 -9.61
N GLU A 270 -11.08 6.71 -9.68
CA GLU A 270 -10.41 5.70 -8.87
C GLU A 270 -10.22 6.19 -7.44
N PHE A 271 -10.97 5.60 -6.51
CA PHE A 271 -11.08 6.08 -5.14
C PHE A 271 -9.74 6.26 -4.41
N GLU A 272 -8.88 5.22 -4.43
CA GLU A 272 -7.60 5.23 -3.69
C GLU A 272 -6.60 6.25 -4.25
N SER A 273 -6.74 6.63 -5.52
CA SER A 273 -5.89 7.65 -6.18
C SER A 273 -6.15 9.06 -5.66
N ASN A 274 -7.20 9.26 -4.86
CA ASN A 274 -7.62 10.60 -4.40
C ASN A 274 -6.96 11.04 -3.08
N PHE A 275 -6.06 10.24 -2.50
CA PHE A 275 -5.40 10.58 -1.24
C PHE A 275 -4.74 11.97 -1.30
N VAL A 276 -3.87 12.20 -2.30
CA VAL A 276 -3.16 13.48 -2.46
C VAL A 276 -4.13 14.62 -2.75
N ALA A 277 -5.11 14.41 -3.63
CA ALA A 277 -6.09 15.42 -4.00
C ALA A 277 -6.84 15.98 -2.78
N ILE A 278 -7.29 15.10 -1.88
CA ILE A 278 -8.04 15.47 -0.68
C ILE A 278 -7.11 16.05 0.39
N HIS A 279 -5.99 15.40 0.63
CA HIS A 279 -5.04 15.78 1.68
C HIS A 279 -4.48 17.19 1.44
N THR A 280 -4.10 17.47 0.19
CA THR A 280 -3.54 18.78 -0.17
C THR A 280 -4.61 19.88 -0.21
N LEU A 281 -5.87 19.58 -0.55
CA LEU A 281 -6.99 20.50 -0.37
C LEU A 281 -7.24 20.82 1.11
N ALA A 282 -7.19 19.82 1.99
CA ALA A 282 -7.33 20.03 3.42
C ALA A 282 -6.19 20.90 3.97
N THR A 283 -4.97 20.67 3.51
CA THR A 283 -3.79 21.49 3.86
C THR A 283 -3.97 22.93 3.39
N TRP A 284 -4.45 23.14 2.16
CA TRP A 284 -4.78 24.45 1.62
C TRP A 284 -5.83 25.18 2.45
N TYR A 285 -6.96 24.53 2.76
CA TYR A 285 -8.03 25.14 3.56
C TYR A 285 -7.53 25.54 4.96
N LYS A 286 -6.78 24.65 5.63
CA LYS A 286 -6.26 24.91 6.98
C LYS A 286 -5.26 26.06 7.04
N SER A 287 -4.54 26.34 5.95
CA SER A 287 -3.55 27.41 5.91
C SER A 287 -4.12 28.82 6.10
N ASN A 288 -5.42 29.03 5.80
CA ASN A 288 -6.07 30.33 5.93
C ASN A 288 -7.55 30.24 6.34
N MET A 289 -7.93 29.23 7.13
CA MET A 289 -9.34 29.03 7.54
C MET A 289 -9.93 30.23 8.31
N ASN A 290 -9.08 30.96 9.02
CA ASN A 290 -9.43 32.15 9.80
C ASN A 290 -9.10 33.47 9.08
N GLY A 291 -8.85 33.40 7.76
CA GLY A 291 -8.55 34.56 6.94
C GLY A 291 -9.66 35.60 7.02
N VAL A 292 -9.30 36.88 7.06
CA VAL A 292 -10.25 37.98 7.02
C VAL A 292 -10.24 38.60 5.62
N ARG A 293 -11.42 38.93 5.10
CA ARG A 293 -11.54 39.65 3.84
C ARG A 293 -10.86 41.03 3.99
N LYS A 294 -9.69 41.19 3.36
CA LYS A 294 -9.04 42.50 3.25
C LYS A 294 -9.78 43.31 2.19
N ASP A 295 -10.54 44.31 2.62
CA ASP A 295 -11.08 45.32 1.72
C ASP A 295 -9.92 46.17 1.21
N VAL A 296 -9.52 45.96 -0.04
CA VAL A 296 -8.62 46.90 -0.73
C VAL A 296 -9.43 48.18 -0.91
N ALA A 297 -9.06 49.23 -0.18
CA ALA A 297 -9.68 50.55 -0.30
C ALA A 297 -9.57 51.02 -1.76
N MET A 298 -10.72 51.25 -2.38
CA MET A 298 -10.84 51.88 -3.70
C MET A 298 -10.08 53.21 -3.67
N THR A 299 -9.01 53.31 -4.44
CA THR A 299 -8.48 54.61 -4.86
C THR A 299 -9.08 54.87 -6.24
N ASP A 300 -9.64 56.07 -6.42
CA ASP A 300 -10.42 56.50 -7.60
C ASP A 300 -9.57 56.56 -8.88
N GLY A 301 -9.27 55.39 -9.46
CA GLY A 301 -8.72 55.22 -10.79
C GLY A 301 -9.55 54.21 -11.56
N GLU A 302 -10.08 54.59 -12.72
CA GLU A 302 -11.03 53.83 -13.54
C GLU A 302 -10.48 52.53 -14.17
N ASP A 303 -9.44 51.89 -13.62
CA ASP A 303 -8.79 50.69 -14.21
C ASP A 303 -8.36 49.62 -13.19
N SER A 304 -8.95 49.57 -11.99
CA SER A 304 -8.61 48.52 -11.01
C SER A 304 -9.82 47.67 -10.59
N THR A 305 -10.50 47.04 -11.55
CA THR A 305 -11.09 45.72 -11.28
C THR A 305 -9.95 44.74 -11.19
N VAL A 306 -9.49 44.41 -9.99
CA VAL A 306 -8.61 43.25 -9.77
C VAL A 306 -9.42 42.02 -10.16
N SER A 307 -9.34 41.66 -11.44
CA SER A 307 -9.74 40.39 -11.98
C SER A 307 -8.82 39.34 -11.35
N ILE A 308 -9.20 38.85 -10.17
CA ILE A 308 -8.72 37.57 -9.66
C ILE A 308 -9.33 36.52 -10.61
N GLN A 309 -8.74 36.39 -11.79
CA GLN A 309 -9.06 35.35 -12.75
C GLN A 309 -8.68 34.02 -12.11
N ILE A 310 -9.68 33.20 -11.86
CA ILE A 310 -9.48 31.75 -11.75
C ILE A 310 -9.02 31.31 -13.14
N LYS A 311 -7.70 31.27 -13.37
CA LYS A 311 -7.12 30.72 -14.60
C LYS A 311 -7.52 29.25 -14.67
N LEU A 312 -8.47 28.93 -15.54
CA LEU A 312 -8.72 27.58 -16.05
C LEU A 312 -7.58 27.22 -17.01
N GLU A 313 -7.11 25.98 -16.97
CA GLU A 313 -5.82 25.46 -17.50
C GLU A 313 -5.55 25.56 -19.02
N ASN A 314 -6.18 26.46 -19.78
CA ASN A 314 -5.97 26.55 -21.24
C ASN A 314 -5.13 27.75 -21.72
N GLU A 315 -4.46 28.48 -20.83
CA GLU A 315 -3.51 29.52 -21.22
C GLU A 315 -2.11 29.16 -20.72
N GLY A 316 -1.31 28.58 -21.62
CA GLY A 316 0.10 28.21 -21.39
C GLY A 316 1.00 29.44 -21.28
N SER A 317 1.03 30.06 -20.11
CA SER A 317 2.06 31.02 -19.73
C SER A 317 2.54 30.71 -18.32
N ASP A 318 3.81 30.29 -18.20
CA ASP A 318 4.59 30.14 -16.96
C ASP A 318 4.88 31.50 -16.30
N GLU A 319 3.85 32.31 -16.08
CA GLU A 319 3.98 33.47 -15.19
C GLU A 319 3.71 32.99 -13.76
N GLU A 320 4.79 32.91 -12.97
CA GLU A 320 4.78 32.64 -11.54
C GLU A 320 3.73 33.53 -10.86
N LEU A 321 2.59 32.95 -10.49
CA LEU A 321 1.67 33.54 -9.53
C LEU A 321 2.48 33.91 -8.29
N GLU A 322 2.47 35.20 -7.92
CA GLU A 322 3.04 35.72 -6.69
C GLU A 322 2.83 34.71 -5.56
N THR A 323 3.94 34.25 -4.97
CA THR A 323 4.00 33.13 -4.04
C THR A 323 2.95 33.27 -2.94
N ASP A 324 2.00 32.33 -2.92
CA ASP A 324 1.05 32.20 -1.82
C ASP A 324 1.84 31.91 -0.54
N MET A 325 2.02 32.93 0.30
CA MET A 325 2.89 32.83 1.48
C MET A 325 2.40 31.80 2.52
N LEU A 326 1.13 31.39 2.46
CA LEU A 326 0.52 30.49 3.44
C LEU A 326 0.46 29.04 2.96
N TYR A 327 0.50 28.79 1.65
CA TYR A 327 0.38 27.46 1.07
C TYR A 327 1.37 27.21 -0.07
N SER A 328 2.18 26.17 0.06
CA SER A 328 3.05 25.66 -1.01
C SER A 328 2.53 24.31 -1.53
N PRO A 329 2.16 24.19 -2.82
CA PRO A 329 1.75 22.94 -3.42
C PRO A 329 2.81 21.83 -3.28
N GLN A 330 4.09 22.17 -3.42
CA GLN A 330 5.19 21.21 -3.31
C GLN A 330 5.36 20.70 -1.87
N LEU A 331 5.26 21.58 -0.87
CA LEU A 331 5.33 21.17 0.53
C LEU A 331 4.12 20.32 0.91
N ALA A 332 2.92 20.71 0.46
CA ALA A 332 1.70 19.94 0.68
C ALA A 332 1.75 18.55 0.03
N LEU A 333 2.29 18.45 -1.20
CA LEU A 333 2.52 17.16 -1.86
C LEU A 333 3.45 16.28 -1.03
N LYS A 334 4.57 16.82 -0.56
CA LYS A 334 5.53 16.06 0.26
C LYS A 334 4.89 15.54 1.54
N LEU A 335 4.08 16.36 2.22
CA LEU A 335 3.32 15.95 3.40
C LEU A 335 2.31 14.83 3.07
N ALA A 336 1.54 14.99 1.98
CA ALA A 336 0.58 13.99 1.55
C ALA A 336 1.24 12.65 1.23
N LEU A 337 2.31 12.63 0.43
CA LEU A 337 3.04 11.40 0.09
C LEU A 337 3.64 10.73 1.33
N THR A 338 4.13 11.53 2.28
CA THR A 338 4.69 11.02 3.54
C THR A 338 3.64 10.34 4.41
N GLU A 339 2.40 10.83 4.44
CA GLU A 339 1.29 10.22 5.18
C GLU A 339 0.63 9.07 4.39
N TRP A 340 0.71 9.09 3.06
CA TRP A 340 0.13 8.06 2.21
C TRP A 340 0.85 6.72 2.33
N LEU A 341 2.18 6.76 2.54
CA LEU A 341 2.96 5.62 3.01
C LEU A 341 2.55 5.28 4.44
N GLY A 342 1.52 4.43 4.57
CA GLY A 342 0.89 4.10 5.85
C GLY A 342 1.89 3.55 6.89
N ASP A 343 2.68 2.56 6.49
CA ASP A 343 3.74 1.98 7.30
C ASP A 343 4.89 1.43 6.42
N GLU A 344 5.92 0.88 7.07
CA GLU A 344 7.09 0.27 6.45
C GLU A 344 6.78 -0.97 5.58
N TYR A 345 5.59 -1.57 5.72
CA TYR A 345 5.16 -2.74 4.95
C TYR A 345 4.38 -2.37 3.68
N ALA A 346 4.10 -1.08 3.46
CA ALA A 346 3.48 -0.60 2.22
C ALA A 346 4.40 -0.78 1.00
N LEU A 347 5.71 -0.91 1.19
CA LEU A 347 6.63 -1.23 0.11
C LEU A 347 6.46 -2.71 -0.28
N VAL A 348 6.06 -2.97 -1.53
CA VAL A 348 6.07 -4.33 -2.07
C VAL A 348 7.53 -4.77 -2.26
N PRO A 349 8.00 -5.81 -1.53
CA PRO A 349 9.36 -6.30 -1.64
C PRO A 349 9.57 -7.06 -2.96
N PHE A 350 10.83 -7.22 -3.35
CA PHE A 350 11.21 -8.16 -4.40
C PHE A 350 11.20 -9.59 -3.85
N GLU A 351 10.98 -10.54 -4.73
CA GLU A 351 11.32 -11.94 -4.54
C GLU A 351 12.62 -12.25 -5.30
N SER A 352 13.47 -13.10 -4.75
CA SER A 352 14.74 -13.48 -5.38
C SER A 352 14.66 -14.89 -5.96
N PHE A 353 15.37 -15.13 -7.06
CA PHE A 353 15.44 -16.45 -7.68
C PHE A 353 16.81 -16.71 -8.31
N THR A 354 17.09 -18.00 -8.45
CA THR A 354 18.19 -18.56 -9.24
C THR A 354 17.59 -19.43 -10.34
N SER A 355 18.42 -20.02 -11.21
CA SER A 355 17.95 -20.97 -12.23
C SER A 355 17.18 -22.18 -11.65
N SER A 356 17.35 -22.48 -10.36
CA SER A 356 16.80 -23.69 -9.75
C SER A 356 15.87 -23.47 -8.55
N LYS A 357 15.85 -22.26 -7.98
CA LYS A 357 15.16 -21.96 -6.73
C LYS A 357 14.55 -20.57 -6.74
N VAL A 358 13.41 -20.42 -6.08
CA VAL A 358 12.76 -19.14 -5.80
C VAL A 358 12.62 -18.99 -4.29
N TYR A 359 12.94 -17.80 -3.79
CA TYR A 359 12.82 -17.42 -2.39
C TYR A 359 11.77 -16.32 -2.27
N GLN A 360 10.72 -16.61 -1.50
CA GLN A 360 9.51 -15.78 -1.46
C GLN A 360 9.16 -15.41 -0.03
N LEU A 361 8.62 -14.19 0.13
CA LEU A 361 8.07 -13.72 1.40
C LEU A 361 6.59 -14.10 1.52
N GLU A 362 5.80 -13.90 0.46
CA GLU A 362 4.41 -14.31 0.42
C GLU A 362 4.30 -15.81 0.06
N MET A 363 4.26 -16.65 1.08
CA MET A 363 4.31 -18.10 0.88
C MET A 363 2.96 -18.74 0.49
N GLY A 364 1.94 -17.95 0.15
CA GLY A 364 0.60 -18.45 -0.24
C GLY A 364 0.06 -19.57 0.65
N LEU A 365 -0.59 -20.57 0.06
CA LEU A 365 -1.04 -21.79 0.76
C LEU A 365 0.08 -22.84 0.93
N THR A 366 1.17 -22.75 0.15
CA THR A 366 2.25 -23.75 0.15
C THR A 366 3.21 -23.58 1.34
N ARG A 367 3.32 -22.36 1.90
CA ARG A 367 4.07 -22.01 3.13
C ARG A 367 5.55 -22.44 3.13
N HIS A 368 6.21 -22.49 1.97
CA HIS A 368 7.62 -22.88 1.86
C HIS A 368 8.53 -21.66 1.63
N PRO A 369 9.57 -21.45 2.47
CA PRO A 369 10.51 -20.34 2.29
C PRO A 369 11.37 -20.42 1.02
N GLU A 370 11.66 -21.64 0.57
CA GLU A 370 12.37 -21.96 -0.67
C GLU A 370 11.49 -22.93 -1.47
N GLU A 371 11.26 -22.60 -2.74
CA GLU A 371 10.57 -23.47 -3.67
C GLU A 371 11.44 -23.75 -4.89
N LYS A 372 11.43 -25.01 -5.35
CA LYS A 372 11.81 -25.29 -6.73
C LYS A 372 10.64 -24.89 -7.61
N PRO A 373 10.84 -24.22 -8.76
CA PRO A 373 9.75 -23.99 -9.71
C PRO A 373 9.30 -25.34 -10.30
N VAL A 374 8.43 -26.05 -9.58
CA VAL A 374 7.91 -27.37 -9.94
C VAL A 374 6.74 -27.23 -10.91
N ARG A 375 5.94 -26.17 -10.76
CA ARG A 375 4.90 -25.87 -11.74
C ARG A 375 5.53 -25.42 -13.05
N LYS A 376 5.04 -26.01 -14.14
CA LYS A 376 5.60 -25.84 -15.48
C LYS A 376 5.50 -24.39 -15.96
N ASP A 377 4.34 -23.75 -15.74
CA ASP A 377 4.09 -22.34 -16.06
C ASP A 377 5.14 -21.38 -15.46
N ARG A 378 5.38 -21.48 -14.15
CA ARG A 378 6.33 -20.61 -13.45
C ARG A 378 7.78 -20.89 -13.84
N ARG A 379 8.11 -22.15 -14.12
CA ARG A 379 9.45 -22.50 -14.61
C ARG A 379 9.69 -21.93 -16.00
N ASP A 380 8.73 -22.14 -16.90
CA ASP A 380 8.82 -21.69 -18.28
C ASP A 380 8.92 -20.15 -18.33
N GLU A 381 8.22 -19.43 -17.45
CA GLU A 381 8.32 -17.98 -17.28
C GLU A 381 9.74 -17.53 -16.88
N LEU A 382 10.32 -18.10 -15.83
CA LEU A 382 11.67 -17.71 -15.38
C LEU A 382 12.74 -18.02 -16.44
N VAL A 383 12.60 -19.14 -17.15
CA VAL A 383 13.49 -19.50 -18.27
C VAL A 383 13.36 -18.48 -19.40
N GLU A 384 12.14 -18.12 -19.80
CA GLU A 384 11.89 -17.11 -20.84
C GLU A 384 12.53 -15.76 -20.48
N VAL A 385 12.42 -15.33 -19.21
CA VAL A 385 13.01 -14.07 -18.74
C VAL A 385 14.54 -14.11 -18.78
N ILE A 386 15.15 -15.22 -18.37
CA ILE A 386 16.62 -15.41 -18.44
C ILE A 386 17.09 -15.42 -19.91
N GLU A 387 16.39 -16.13 -20.79
CA GLU A 387 16.70 -16.19 -22.22
C GLU A 387 16.61 -14.81 -22.88
N ALA A 388 15.56 -14.04 -22.58
CA ALA A 388 15.42 -12.68 -23.08
C ALA A 388 16.53 -11.75 -22.56
N ALA A 389 16.94 -11.88 -21.30
CA ALA A 389 18.06 -11.10 -20.77
C ALA A 389 19.40 -11.46 -21.44
N LEU A 390 19.62 -12.75 -21.73
CA LEU A 390 20.79 -13.21 -22.47
C LEU A 390 20.80 -12.69 -23.90
N ASP A 391 19.64 -12.62 -24.56
CA ASP A 391 19.51 -12.03 -25.89
C ASP A 391 19.91 -10.55 -25.86
N VAL A 392 19.39 -9.78 -24.89
CA VAL A 392 19.75 -8.37 -24.68
C VAL A 392 21.25 -8.17 -24.44
N ILE A 393 21.91 -9.02 -23.65
CA ILE A 393 23.35 -8.88 -23.37
C ILE A 393 24.20 -9.27 -24.58
N ASN A 394 23.82 -10.31 -25.32
CA ASN A 394 24.60 -10.83 -26.42
C ASN A 394 24.37 -10.05 -27.74
N ASN A 395 23.23 -9.38 -27.85
CA ASN A 395 22.84 -8.54 -28.98
C ASN A 395 22.51 -7.11 -28.50
N PRO A 396 23.50 -6.34 -28.01
CA PRO A 396 23.26 -4.99 -27.50
C PRO A 396 22.86 -4.03 -28.63
N ASP A 397 21.99 -3.07 -28.31
CA ASP A 397 21.54 -2.02 -29.23
C ASP A 397 22.60 -0.91 -29.35
N GLU A 398 22.53 -0.09 -30.40
CA GLU A 398 23.46 1.06 -30.59
C GLU A 398 23.38 2.08 -29.43
N GLU A 399 22.25 2.16 -28.72
CA GLU A 399 22.01 3.06 -27.57
C GLU A 399 22.57 2.54 -26.23
N ASP A 400 23.00 1.28 -26.12
CA ASP A 400 23.52 0.70 -24.85
C ASP A 400 24.94 1.18 -24.48
N GLY A 401 25.47 2.16 -25.21
CA GLY A 401 26.79 2.74 -25.05
C GLY A 401 27.86 2.03 -25.88
N GLN A 402 28.44 2.75 -26.84
CA GLN A 402 29.78 2.44 -27.35
C GLN A 402 30.78 2.71 -26.21
N GLU A 403 31.34 1.66 -25.63
CA GLU A 403 32.67 1.82 -25.02
C GLU A 403 33.65 2.07 -26.17
N ASP A 404 34.07 3.34 -26.28
CA ASP A 404 35.11 3.79 -27.19
C ASP A 404 36.38 2.92 -27.05
N ASP A 405 36.87 2.44 -28.20
CA ASP A 405 38.29 2.19 -28.49
C ASP A 405 39.06 1.06 -27.77
N VAL A 406 38.46 -0.12 -27.56
CA VAL A 406 39.24 -1.37 -27.41
C VAL A 406 38.62 -2.51 -28.20
N PRO A 407 39.36 -3.28 -29.03
CA PRO A 407 38.84 -4.47 -29.69
C PRO A 407 38.65 -5.59 -28.66
N MET A 408 37.61 -5.48 -27.82
CA MET A 408 37.23 -6.52 -26.88
C MET A 408 36.48 -7.61 -27.67
N GLN A 409 37.01 -8.83 -27.61
CA GLN A 409 36.28 -10.03 -28.01
C GLN A 409 34.85 -9.95 -27.48
N ARG A 410 33.83 -9.89 -28.36
CA ARG A 410 32.42 -10.04 -27.97
C ARG A 410 32.30 -11.30 -27.14
N GLN A 411 32.18 -11.11 -25.84
CA GLN A 411 32.33 -12.15 -24.86
C GLN A 411 30.93 -12.71 -24.59
N THR A 412 30.55 -13.80 -25.25
CA THR A 412 29.20 -14.38 -25.15
C THR A 412 28.84 -14.77 -23.70
N TYR A 413 27.62 -14.46 -23.29
CA TYR A 413 27.01 -14.88 -22.03
C TYR A 413 26.05 -16.04 -22.27
N THR A 414 25.99 -16.98 -21.32
CA THR A 414 25.15 -18.17 -21.31
C THR A 414 24.44 -18.27 -19.96
N GLU A 415 23.46 -19.17 -19.84
CA GLU A 415 22.72 -19.40 -18.58
C GLU A 415 23.65 -19.72 -17.40
N SER A 416 24.78 -20.36 -17.63
CA SER A 416 25.78 -20.65 -16.59
C SER A 416 26.39 -19.40 -15.93
N HIS A 417 26.30 -18.23 -16.59
CA HIS A 417 26.76 -16.95 -16.03
C HIS A 417 25.65 -16.24 -15.24
N PHE A 418 24.41 -16.73 -15.25
CA PHE A 418 23.32 -16.15 -14.46
C PHE A 418 23.57 -16.42 -12.97
N THR A 419 23.67 -15.34 -12.18
CA THR A 419 23.94 -15.45 -10.75
C THR A 419 22.64 -15.42 -9.95
N GLU A 420 21.82 -14.40 -10.19
CA GLU A 420 20.59 -14.15 -9.45
C GLU A 420 19.65 -13.25 -10.26
N GLY A 421 18.35 -13.44 -10.05
CA GLY A 421 17.33 -12.50 -10.47
C GLY A 421 16.46 -12.07 -9.30
N LEU A 422 15.96 -10.85 -9.38
CA LEU A 422 14.93 -10.31 -8.52
C LEU A 422 13.69 -10.04 -9.37
N TYR A 423 12.50 -10.25 -8.82
CA TYR A 423 11.28 -9.75 -9.47
C TYR A 423 10.27 -9.20 -8.48
N ARG A 424 9.43 -8.32 -8.98
CA ARG A 424 8.32 -7.73 -8.24
C ARG A 424 7.15 -7.49 -9.17
N THR A 425 5.97 -7.93 -8.75
CA THR A 425 4.73 -7.72 -9.49
C THR A 425 3.92 -6.59 -8.88
N GLU A 426 3.74 -5.51 -9.65
CA GLU A 426 2.79 -4.45 -9.34
C GLU A 426 1.47 -4.79 -10.01
N ARG A 427 0.40 -4.95 -9.22
CA ARG A 427 -0.90 -5.52 -9.67
C ARG A 427 -1.54 -4.77 -10.83
N ASP A 428 -1.21 -3.50 -10.98
CA ASP A 428 -1.74 -2.54 -11.95
C ASP A 428 -0.82 -2.29 -13.15
N LYS A 429 0.44 -2.75 -13.12
CA LYS A 429 1.42 -2.50 -14.18
C LYS A 429 1.95 -3.78 -14.82
N GLY A 430 2.26 -4.79 -14.02
CA GLY A 430 2.95 -6.01 -14.45
C GLY A 430 4.16 -6.33 -13.57
N THR A 431 5.07 -7.15 -14.08
CA THR A 431 6.23 -7.67 -13.34
C THR A 431 7.52 -7.03 -13.83
N LEU A 432 8.27 -6.44 -12.90
CA LEU A 432 9.63 -5.96 -13.11
C LEU A 432 10.61 -7.08 -12.74
N TYR A 433 11.63 -7.31 -13.57
CA TYR A 433 12.72 -8.24 -13.32
C TYR A 433 14.07 -7.52 -13.37
N GLU A 434 14.93 -7.80 -12.41
CA GLU A 434 16.35 -7.41 -12.41
C GLU A 434 17.19 -8.68 -12.46
N LEU A 435 18.06 -8.83 -13.46
CA LEU A 435 18.88 -10.03 -13.67
C LEU A 435 20.36 -9.68 -13.68
N PHE A 436 21.16 -10.48 -12.98
CA PHE A 436 22.60 -10.29 -12.82
C PHE A 436 23.35 -11.46 -13.45
N PHE A 437 24.38 -11.13 -14.23
CA PHE A 437 25.22 -12.10 -14.91
C PHE A 437 26.70 -11.79 -14.68
N ALA A 438 27.43 -12.75 -14.13
CA ALA A 438 28.86 -12.64 -13.86
C ALA A 438 29.62 -13.76 -14.56
N LYS A 439 30.80 -13.42 -15.09
CA LYS A 439 31.75 -14.42 -15.59
C LYS A 439 32.73 -14.77 -14.48
N GLU A 440 33.26 -15.99 -14.55
CA GLU A 440 34.32 -16.43 -13.63
C GLU A 440 35.48 -15.42 -13.67
N ASP A 441 35.96 -15.03 -12.48
CA ASP A 441 37.05 -14.08 -12.26
C ASP A 441 36.87 -12.66 -12.87
N SER A 442 35.62 -12.26 -13.16
CA SER A 442 35.29 -10.90 -13.61
C SER A 442 34.66 -10.08 -12.49
N ASP A 443 35.29 -8.95 -12.14
CA ASP A 443 34.69 -7.95 -11.25
C ASP A 443 33.58 -7.13 -11.91
N ASN A 444 33.38 -7.32 -13.22
CA ASN A 444 32.33 -6.68 -14.00
C ASN A 444 31.11 -7.60 -14.13
N VAL A 445 29.97 -7.16 -13.59
CA VAL A 445 28.69 -7.88 -13.60
C VAL A 445 27.73 -7.17 -14.54
N ARG A 446 27.11 -7.91 -15.46
CA ARG A 446 26.05 -7.37 -16.33
C ARG A 446 24.73 -7.39 -15.58
N HIS A 447 24.06 -6.25 -15.58
CA HIS A 447 22.74 -6.06 -14.97
C HIS A 447 21.73 -5.68 -16.06
N VAL A 448 20.68 -6.49 -16.19
CA VAL A 448 19.57 -6.28 -17.14
C VAL A 448 18.28 -6.07 -16.37
N THR A 449 17.55 -5.03 -16.71
CA THR A 449 16.22 -4.75 -16.20
C THR A 449 15.21 -5.00 -17.31
N LEU A 450 14.27 -5.92 -17.07
CA LEU A 450 13.17 -6.25 -17.97
C LEU A 450 11.84 -5.94 -17.30
N PHE A 451 10.84 -5.57 -18.09
CA PHE A 451 9.49 -5.33 -17.59
C PHE A 451 8.49 -6.11 -18.44
N ARG A 452 7.69 -6.96 -17.80
CA ARG A 452 6.56 -7.66 -18.39
C ARG A 452 5.28 -6.92 -18.00
N PRO A 453 4.72 -6.07 -18.86
CA PRO A 453 3.36 -5.56 -18.68
C PRO A 453 2.34 -6.72 -18.77
N PHE A 454 1.06 -6.42 -18.98
CA PHE A 454 0.04 -7.43 -19.32
C PHE A 454 0.19 -7.99 -20.76
N GLY A 455 1.42 -8.11 -21.25
CA GLY A 455 1.78 -8.44 -22.62
C GLY A 455 3.22 -8.98 -22.71
N PRO A 456 3.92 -8.76 -23.84
CA PRO A 456 5.26 -9.30 -24.06
C PRO A 456 6.29 -8.62 -23.15
N LEU A 457 7.36 -9.35 -22.83
CA LEU A 457 8.50 -8.84 -22.07
C LEU A 457 9.23 -7.74 -22.85
N MET A 458 9.61 -6.66 -22.16
CA MET A 458 10.30 -5.53 -22.75
C MET A 458 11.61 -5.24 -22.03
N LYS A 459 12.64 -4.85 -22.78
CA LYS A 459 13.89 -4.32 -22.22
C LYS A 459 13.65 -2.93 -21.65
N VAL A 460 14.03 -2.73 -20.39
CA VAL A 460 14.05 -1.40 -19.74
C VAL A 460 15.46 -0.82 -19.78
N ARG A 461 16.46 -1.63 -19.39
CA ARG A 461 17.85 -1.17 -19.28
C ARG A 461 18.84 -2.34 -19.33
N SER A 462 20.02 -2.11 -19.89
CA SER A 462 21.20 -2.99 -19.77
C SER A 462 22.40 -2.16 -19.32
N THR A 463 23.12 -2.62 -18.29
CA THR A 463 24.30 -1.91 -17.75
C THR A 463 25.38 -2.87 -17.30
N SER A 464 26.61 -2.36 -17.18
CA SER A 464 27.71 -3.02 -16.48
C SER A 464 27.91 -2.41 -15.09
N VAL A 465 28.13 -3.25 -14.09
CA VAL A 465 28.41 -2.86 -12.71
C VAL A 465 29.82 -3.35 -12.37
N GLU A 466 30.75 -2.42 -12.16
CA GLU A 466 32.09 -2.72 -11.67
C GLU A 466 32.08 -2.83 -10.15
N THR A 467 32.49 -3.98 -9.63
CA THR A 467 32.57 -4.27 -8.19
C THR A 467 34.00 -4.21 -7.65
N SER A 468 34.98 -3.97 -8.53
CA SER A 468 36.40 -3.95 -8.19
C SER A 468 36.72 -2.79 -7.24
N GLY A 469 37.60 -3.04 -6.26
CA GLY A 469 38.13 -1.99 -5.37
C GLY A 469 37.15 -1.38 -4.35
N VAL A 470 35.87 -1.80 -4.32
CA VAL A 470 34.90 -1.33 -3.32
C VAL A 470 35.17 -2.01 -1.98
N ILE A 471 35.35 -1.20 -0.94
CA ILE A 471 35.53 -1.70 0.43
C ILE A 471 34.17 -1.86 1.11
N ILE A 472 33.92 -3.04 1.69
CA ILE A 472 32.78 -3.28 2.58
C ILE A 472 33.24 -3.15 4.03
N ASN A 473 32.76 -2.11 4.72
CA ASN A 473 32.95 -1.95 6.16
C ASN A 473 31.82 -2.66 6.92
N ILE A 474 32.10 -3.83 7.48
CA ILE A 474 31.16 -4.57 8.33
C ILE A 474 31.23 -3.98 9.73
N ILE A 475 30.13 -3.42 10.20
CA ILE A 475 30.04 -2.73 11.50
C ILE A 475 29.22 -3.59 12.46
N VAL A 476 29.85 -4.01 13.56
CA VAL A 476 29.25 -4.90 14.57
C VAL A 476 29.25 -4.21 15.94
N PRO A 477 28.08 -3.85 16.50
CA PRO A 477 27.97 -3.43 17.89
C PRO A 477 27.97 -4.66 18.80
N LEU A 478 28.70 -4.62 19.92
CA LEU A 478 28.89 -5.78 20.80
C LEU A 478 28.93 -5.39 22.28
N ALA A 479 28.36 -6.23 23.14
CA ALA A 479 28.50 -6.17 24.60
C ALA A 479 28.37 -7.56 25.22
N GLY A 480 29.33 -7.99 26.04
CA GLY A 480 29.28 -9.22 26.86
C GLY A 480 29.25 -10.56 26.11
N ARG A 481 28.91 -10.59 24.82
CA ARG A 481 28.71 -11.82 24.02
C ARG A 481 29.99 -12.27 23.31
N THR A 482 31.04 -12.55 24.07
CA THR A 482 32.37 -12.90 23.52
C THR A 482 32.37 -14.23 22.77
N ASP A 483 31.60 -15.23 23.22
CA ASP A 483 31.43 -16.52 22.52
C ASP A 483 30.79 -16.36 21.13
N ALA A 484 29.71 -15.57 21.06
CA ALA A 484 29.05 -15.28 19.78
C ALA A 484 29.98 -14.54 18.82
N PHE A 485 30.81 -13.62 19.35
CA PHE A 485 31.80 -12.91 18.57
C PHE A 485 32.92 -13.83 18.04
N SER A 486 33.34 -14.82 18.82
CA SER A 486 34.29 -15.85 18.36
C SER A 486 33.72 -16.64 17.17
N GLN A 487 32.45 -17.06 17.25
CA GLN A 487 31.76 -17.72 16.15
C GLN A 487 31.61 -16.81 14.91
N PHE A 488 31.28 -15.54 15.12
CA PHE A 488 31.22 -14.53 14.05
C PHE A 488 32.59 -14.37 13.37
N LEU A 489 33.68 -14.26 14.13
CA LEU A 489 35.03 -14.14 13.59
C LEU A 489 35.45 -15.36 12.79
N HIS A 490 35.01 -16.56 13.18
CA HIS A 490 35.22 -17.76 12.38
C HIS A 490 34.55 -17.63 11.00
N ASN A 491 33.27 -17.25 10.94
CA ASN A 491 32.58 -17.02 9.67
C ASN A 491 33.23 -15.89 8.85
N PHE A 492 33.62 -14.79 9.50
CA PHE A 492 34.33 -13.67 8.87
C PHE A 492 35.66 -14.11 8.25
N ARG A 493 36.45 -14.95 8.92
CA ARG A 493 37.71 -15.49 8.39
C ARG A 493 37.46 -16.34 7.14
N GLU A 494 36.53 -17.28 7.22
CA GLU A 494 36.22 -18.19 6.11
C GLU A 494 35.69 -17.46 4.88
N VAL A 495 34.84 -16.46 5.06
CA VAL A 495 34.16 -15.78 3.93
C VAL A 495 34.91 -14.56 3.43
N CYS A 496 35.50 -13.76 4.32
CA CYS A 496 36.05 -12.47 3.94
C CYS A 496 37.56 -12.48 3.74
N ILE A 497 38.30 -13.09 4.66
CA ILE A 497 39.78 -13.04 4.63
C ILE A 497 40.32 -14.03 3.59
N LYS A 498 39.84 -15.28 3.59
CA LYS A 498 40.32 -16.30 2.65
C LYS A 498 40.00 -16.01 1.19
N HIS A 499 38.99 -15.18 0.92
CA HIS A 499 38.57 -14.79 -0.43
C HIS A 499 38.98 -13.35 -0.81
N ASP A 500 39.79 -12.67 0.02
CA ASP A 500 40.36 -11.33 -0.21
C ASP A 500 39.38 -10.27 -0.74
N ARG A 501 38.21 -10.14 -0.10
CA ARG A 501 37.08 -9.32 -0.61
C ARG A 501 37.17 -7.82 -0.31
N GLY A 502 38.36 -7.30 -0.01
CA GLY A 502 38.51 -5.87 0.32
C GLY A 502 37.63 -5.42 1.49
N VAL A 503 37.48 -6.26 2.52
CA VAL A 503 36.62 -5.95 3.67
C VAL A 503 37.36 -5.17 4.76
N HIS A 504 36.61 -4.44 5.58
CA HIS A 504 37.07 -3.87 6.84
C HIS A 504 36.09 -4.25 7.96
N LEU A 505 36.59 -4.66 9.13
CA LEU A 505 35.76 -4.99 10.29
C LEU A 505 35.81 -3.86 11.33
N THR A 506 34.69 -3.21 11.61
CA THR A 506 34.57 -2.24 12.71
C THR A 506 33.76 -2.84 13.85
N VAL A 507 34.40 -3.09 14.99
CA VAL A 507 33.75 -3.58 16.21
C VAL A 507 33.58 -2.42 17.18
N VAL A 508 32.35 -2.11 17.55
CA VAL A 508 32.03 -1.11 18.58
C VAL A 508 31.63 -1.84 19.85
N TYR A 509 32.52 -1.83 20.84
CA TYR A 509 32.37 -2.63 22.05
C TYR A 509 31.91 -1.78 23.22
N PHE A 510 30.79 -2.15 23.86
CA PHE A 510 30.23 -1.46 25.01
C PHE A 510 30.63 -2.13 26.32
N GLY A 511 31.09 -1.33 27.28
CA GLY A 511 31.52 -1.77 28.60
C GLY A 511 32.95 -2.34 28.64
N GLN A 512 33.38 -2.71 29.85
CA GLN A 512 34.74 -3.21 30.12
C GLN A 512 34.82 -4.74 30.21
N GLU A 513 33.75 -5.38 30.66
CA GLU A 513 33.69 -6.84 30.78
C GLU A 513 33.77 -7.47 29.38
N GLY A 514 34.66 -8.46 29.19
CA GLY A 514 34.88 -9.13 27.90
C GLY A 514 35.71 -8.36 26.86
N LEU A 515 35.96 -7.06 27.03
CA LEU A 515 36.70 -6.24 26.05
C LEU A 515 38.11 -6.78 25.76
N GLN A 516 38.83 -7.19 26.81
CA GLN A 516 40.18 -7.73 26.66
C GLN A 516 40.21 -9.07 25.93
N GLU A 517 39.13 -9.86 26.05
CA GLU A 517 38.96 -11.13 25.35
C GLU A 517 38.71 -10.89 23.85
N VAL A 518 37.78 -9.99 23.52
CA VAL A 518 37.52 -9.54 22.13
C VAL A 518 38.78 -8.98 21.47
N LYS A 519 39.55 -8.19 22.21
CA LYS A 519 40.84 -7.68 21.74
C LYS A 519 41.81 -8.81 21.43
N SER A 520 41.89 -9.83 22.30
CA SER A 520 42.72 -11.02 22.07
C SER A 520 42.31 -11.77 20.80
N TYR A 521 41.01 -11.98 20.58
CA TYR A 521 40.51 -12.66 19.37
C TYR A 521 40.87 -11.91 18.09
N LEU A 522 40.74 -10.58 18.09
CA LEU A 522 41.12 -9.74 16.94
C LEU A 522 42.64 -9.77 16.69
N GLU A 523 43.45 -9.69 17.74
CA GLU A 523 44.93 -9.76 17.64
C GLU A 523 45.41 -11.16 17.19
N GLU A 524 44.73 -12.22 17.60
CA GLU A 524 44.99 -13.59 17.15
C GLU A 524 44.66 -13.76 15.67
N MET A 525 43.45 -13.37 15.24
CA MET A 525 43.06 -13.37 13.83
C MET A 525 44.03 -12.54 12.98
N SER A 526 44.42 -11.35 13.45
CA SER A 526 45.36 -10.48 12.76
C SER A 526 46.72 -11.13 12.54
N ARG A 527 47.23 -11.85 13.56
CA ARG A 527 48.51 -12.55 13.50
C ARG A 527 48.45 -13.83 12.65
N GLU A 528 47.40 -14.61 12.76
CA GLU A 528 47.25 -15.88 12.02
C GLU A 528 47.03 -15.65 10.53
N GLU A 529 46.17 -14.69 10.19
CA GLU A 529 45.74 -14.48 8.81
C GLU A 529 46.46 -13.31 8.12
N SER A 530 47.41 -12.66 8.81
CA SER A 530 48.06 -11.43 8.33
C SER A 530 47.06 -10.31 7.96
N PHE A 531 45.92 -10.27 8.64
CA PHE A 531 44.84 -9.33 8.37
C PHE A 531 44.95 -8.08 9.26
N SER A 532 44.93 -6.89 8.68
CA SER A 532 45.09 -5.62 9.42
C SER A 532 43.92 -4.64 9.24
N ASN A 533 42.92 -4.99 8.42
CA ASN A 533 41.78 -4.12 8.11
C ASN A 533 40.66 -4.29 9.15
N TYR A 534 40.95 -3.95 10.41
CA TYR A 534 39.93 -3.91 11.45
C TYR A 534 40.08 -2.69 12.37
N THR A 535 39.04 -2.37 13.11
CA THR A 535 39.01 -1.28 14.09
C THR A 535 38.17 -1.69 15.29
N LEU A 536 38.73 -1.58 16.49
CA LEU A 536 38.03 -1.80 17.75
C LEU A 536 37.80 -0.45 18.42
N ILE A 537 36.54 -0.11 18.69
CA ILE A 537 36.13 1.14 19.33
C ILE A 537 35.50 0.80 20.68
N PRO A 538 36.22 0.95 21.80
CA PRO A 538 35.65 0.78 23.13
C PRO A 538 34.78 1.99 23.50
N VAL A 539 33.59 1.72 24.03
CA VAL A 539 32.60 2.70 24.47
C VAL A 539 32.21 2.38 25.90
N ASP A 540 32.39 3.34 26.81
CA ASP A 540 32.06 3.18 28.23
C ASP A 540 30.64 3.67 28.52
N GLU A 541 29.66 3.06 27.84
CA GLU A 541 28.23 3.35 27.93
C GLU A 541 27.44 2.03 28.03
N GLU A 542 26.16 2.10 28.42
CA GLU A 542 25.26 0.95 28.28
C GLU A 542 25.05 0.60 26.80
N PHE A 543 24.87 -0.70 26.52
CA PHE A 543 24.73 -1.17 25.16
C PHE A 543 23.48 -0.57 24.49
N SER A 544 23.70 0.10 23.36
CA SER A 544 22.64 0.50 22.43
C SER A 544 23.08 0.17 21.01
N ARG A 545 22.29 -0.67 20.34
CA ARG A 545 22.57 -1.17 18.99
C ARG A 545 22.67 -0.03 17.97
N GLY A 546 21.62 0.80 17.88
CA GLY A 546 21.59 1.96 16.98
C GLY A 546 22.73 2.94 17.26
N ARG A 547 23.06 3.18 18.53
CA ARG A 547 24.19 4.01 18.93
C ARG A 547 25.53 3.42 18.47
N GLY A 548 25.73 2.11 18.67
CA GLY A 548 26.94 1.42 18.26
C GLY A 548 27.16 1.46 16.75
N LEU A 549 26.10 1.22 15.98
CA LEU A 549 26.15 1.33 14.51
C LEU A 549 26.43 2.76 14.05
N ASP A 550 25.81 3.78 14.66
CA ASP A 550 26.09 5.20 14.35
C ASP A 550 27.55 5.59 14.65
N ILE A 551 28.08 5.18 15.81
CA ILE A 551 29.49 5.38 16.16
C ILE A 551 30.40 4.72 15.12
N GLY A 552 30.12 3.46 14.77
CA GLY A 552 30.88 2.71 13.77
C GLY A 552 30.88 3.42 12.41
N ALA A 553 29.72 3.83 11.91
CA ALA A 553 29.57 4.55 10.65
C ALA A 553 30.33 5.90 10.64
N ARG A 554 30.23 6.66 11.74
CA ARG A 554 30.88 7.98 11.87
C ARG A 554 32.38 7.91 12.12
N SER A 555 32.87 6.79 12.66
CA SER A 555 34.29 6.56 12.92
C SER A 555 35.12 6.49 11.64
N TRP A 556 34.53 6.03 10.54
CA TRP A 556 35.20 5.96 9.24
C TRP A 556 35.54 7.36 8.72
N LYS A 557 36.83 7.60 8.44
CA LYS A 557 37.37 8.88 7.94
C LYS A 557 37.98 8.81 6.54
N LYS A 558 38.07 7.62 5.93
CA LYS A 558 38.77 7.37 4.66
C LYS A 558 37.89 7.64 3.43
N GLY A 559 37.06 8.68 3.46
CA GLY A 559 36.08 8.97 2.42
C GLY A 559 34.77 8.20 2.56
N ASP A 560 34.10 7.97 1.43
CA ASP A 560 32.87 7.18 1.37
C ASP A 560 33.18 5.69 1.32
N VAL A 561 32.28 4.86 1.86
CA VAL A 561 32.47 3.41 1.97
C VAL A 561 31.12 2.71 1.99
N LEU A 562 31.04 1.51 1.43
CA LEU A 562 29.86 0.66 1.57
C LEU A 562 29.87 0.07 2.98
N MET A 563 28.83 0.35 3.76
CA MET A 563 28.68 -0.14 5.13
C MET A 563 27.68 -1.28 5.15
N PHE A 564 28.04 -2.36 5.85
CA PHE A 564 27.10 -3.41 6.23
C PHE A 564 26.85 -3.34 7.73
N PHE A 565 25.64 -2.95 8.13
CA PHE A 565 25.21 -3.01 9.53
C PHE A 565 24.83 -4.44 9.89
N CYS A 566 25.56 -5.02 10.84
CA CYS A 566 25.54 -6.45 11.09
C CYS A 566 25.42 -6.75 12.58
N ASP A 567 24.60 -7.74 12.94
CA ASP A 567 24.54 -8.27 14.30
C ASP A 567 25.55 -9.40 14.47
N VAL A 568 26.04 -9.60 15.69
CA VAL A 568 27.02 -10.66 15.99
C VAL A 568 26.48 -12.07 15.74
N ASP A 569 25.16 -12.25 15.76
CA ASP A 569 24.49 -13.54 15.50
C ASP A 569 24.22 -13.82 14.01
N ILE A 570 24.68 -12.94 13.12
CA ILE A 570 24.52 -13.13 11.69
C ILE A 570 25.61 -14.07 11.17
N TYR A 571 25.17 -15.07 10.41
CA TYR A 571 26.01 -15.88 9.55
C TYR A 571 25.75 -15.49 8.10
N PHE A 572 26.80 -15.18 7.36
CA PHE A 572 26.68 -14.76 5.96
C PHE A 572 27.61 -15.56 5.04
N THR A 573 27.27 -15.60 3.75
CA THR A 573 28.06 -16.25 2.70
C THR A 573 28.75 -15.23 1.80
N LEU A 574 29.63 -15.72 0.91
CA LEU A 574 30.25 -14.88 -0.11
C LEU A 574 29.22 -14.26 -1.06
N ASP A 575 28.19 -15.03 -1.43
CA ASP A 575 27.10 -14.57 -2.31
C ASP A 575 26.41 -13.35 -1.71
N TYR A 576 26.16 -13.35 -0.40
CA TYR A 576 25.55 -12.21 0.28
C TYR A 576 26.40 -10.93 0.22
N LEU A 577 27.73 -11.03 0.34
CA LEU A 577 28.59 -9.86 0.18
C LEU A 577 28.50 -9.28 -1.23
N ASN A 578 28.34 -10.15 -2.24
CA ASN A 578 28.09 -9.73 -3.62
C ASN A 578 26.72 -9.04 -3.74
N ASN A 579 25.68 -9.55 -3.08
CA ASN A 579 24.38 -8.86 -3.02
C ASN A 579 24.51 -7.43 -2.50
N CYS A 580 25.29 -7.21 -1.43
CA CYS A 580 25.51 -5.86 -0.91
C CYS A 580 26.17 -4.93 -1.93
N LEU A 581 27.11 -5.43 -2.74
CA LEU A 581 27.76 -4.65 -3.79
C LEU A 581 26.81 -4.36 -4.97
N LEU A 582 26.03 -5.36 -5.40
CA LEU A 582 25.18 -5.27 -6.58
C LEU A 582 23.91 -4.44 -6.35
N HIS A 583 23.37 -4.46 -5.14
CA HIS A 583 22.11 -3.80 -4.81
C HIS A 583 22.28 -2.47 -4.07
N THR A 584 23.51 -1.95 -3.95
CA THR A 584 23.76 -0.65 -3.32
C THR A 584 24.50 0.28 -4.28
N THR A 585 24.03 1.51 -4.43
CA THR A 585 24.66 2.51 -5.30
C THR A 585 24.61 3.88 -4.62
N PRO A 586 25.73 4.61 -4.51
CA PRO A 586 25.75 5.90 -3.80
C PRO A 586 24.74 6.88 -4.40
N ASN A 587 24.00 7.60 -3.54
CA ASN A 587 22.96 8.56 -3.91
C ASN A 587 21.84 8.00 -4.80
N LYS A 588 21.68 6.67 -4.89
CA LYS A 588 20.67 6.06 -5.77
C LYS A 588 19.92 4.89 -5.15
N ARG A 589 20.62 3.97 -4.47
CA ARG A 589 20.02 2.71 -4.02
C ARG A 589 20.62 2.23 -2.70
N VAL A 590 19.75 1.80 -1.78
CA VAL A 590 20.11 1.17 -0.51
C VAL A 590 19.54 -0.25 -0.47
N PHE A 591 20.25 -1.16 0.19
CA PHE A 591 19.87 -2.56 0.25
C PHE A 591 19.39 -2.97 1.65
N TYR A 592 18.20 -3.55 1.71
CA TYR A 592 17.56 -4.06 2.93
C TYR A 592 17.24 -5.55 2.78
N PRO A 593 18.22 -6.43 2.99
CA PRO A 593 18.01 -7.88 2.90
C PRO A 593 17.03 -8.39 3.96
N VAL A 594 16.20 -9.35 3.57
CA VAL A 594 15.36 -10.12 4.49
C VAL A 594 16.09 -11.40 4.87
N VAL A 595 16.50 -11.48 6.14
CA VAL A 595 17.31 -12.58 6.68
C VAL A 595 16.47 -13.83 6.92
N PHE A 596 17.06 -15.01 6.74
CA PHE A 596 16.46 -16.26 7.20
C PHE A 596 16.80 -16.50 8.68
N SER A 597 15.80 -16.51 9.57
CA SER A 597 16.01 -16.75 11.00
C SER A 597 15.83 -18.21 11.33
N LEU A 598 16.86 -18.82 11.91
CA LEU A 598 16.82 -20.20 12.39
C LEU A 598 16.03 -20.29 13.69
N TYR A 599 15.29 -21.39 13.84
CA TYR A 599 14.61 -21.72 15.07
C TYR A 599 15.57 -22.24 16.15
N ASN A 600 15.07 -22.41 17.37
CA ASN A 600 15.82 -22.98 18.48
C ASN A 600 16.31 -24.41 18.14
N PRO A 601 17.62 -24.63 18.03
CA PRO A 601 18.17 -25.94 17.67
C PRO A 601 17.86 -27.00 18.73
N ALA A 602 17.67 -26.61 20.00
CA ALA A 602 17.29 -27.54 21.06
C ALA A 602 15.89 -28.12 20.85
N ILE A 603 14.99 -27.38 20.18
CA ILE A 603 13.64 -27.85 19.85
C ILE A 603 13.66 -28.59 18.50
N VAL A 604 14.21 -27.97 17.46
CA VAL A 604 14.24 -28.54 16.09
C VAL A 604 14.95 -29.88 16.07
N TYR A 605 16.07 -30.00 16.78
CA TYR A 605 16.88 -31.21 16.84
C TYR A 605 16.75 -31.96 18.17
N GLY A 606 15.72 -31.69 18.97
CA GLY A 606 15.55 -32.29 20.31
C GLY A 606 15.39 -33.82 20.33
N ASN A 607 15.25 -34.46 19.16
CA ASN A 607 15.28 -35.93 19.01
C ASN A 607 16.70 -36.50 18.81
N LEU A 608 17.69 -35.65 18.58
CA LEU A 608 19.10 -36.01 18.42
C LEU A 608 19.83 -35.75 19.74
N GLU A 609 20.85 -36.56 20.04
CA GLU A 609 21.67 -36.35 21.24
C GLU A 609 22.43 -35.02 21.20
N LEU A 610 22.81 -34.57 20.00
CA LEU A 610 23.50 -33.31 19.75
C LEU A 610 22.93 -32.67 18.48
N ALA A 611 22.77 -31.34 18.50
CA ALA A 611 22.43 -30.58 17.31
C ALA A 611 23.56 -30.71 16.26
N PRO A 612 23.23 -30.75 14.97
CA PRO A 612 24.23 -30.81 13.91
C PRO A 612 25.09 -29.53 13.88
N PRO A 613 26.28 -29.54 13.25
CA PRO A 613 27.09 -28.34 13.06
C PRO A 613 26.32 -27.22 12.37
N ILE A 614 26.68 -25.96 12.65
CA ILE A 614 25.95 -24.77 12.15
C ILE A 614 25.79 -24.83 10.64
N GLU A 615 26.83 -25.21 9.90
CA GLU A 615 26.84 -25.29 8.43
C GLU A 615 25.77 -26.23 7.89
N SER A 616 25.42 -27.28 8.64
CA SER A 616 24.35 -28.22 8.29
C SER A 616 22.95 -27.73 8.67
N GLN A 617 22.85 -26.68 9.50
CA GLN A 617 21.60 -26.04 9.89
C GLN A 617 21.18 -24.91 8.93
N LEU A 618 22.10 -24.40 8.10
CA LEU A 618 21.88 -23.30 7.14
C LEU A 618 21.01 -23.73 5.94
N ILE A 619 19.76 -24.09 6.20
CA ILE A 619 18.81 -24.58 5.20
C ILE A 619 17.51 -23.78 5.21
N HIS A 620 17.01 -23.43 4.03
CA HIS A 620 15.75 -22.71 3.85
C HIS A 620 14.57 -23.68 3.88
N LYS A 621 14.22 -24.17 5.07
CA LYS A 621 13.04 -25.02 5.24
C LYS A 621 12.09 -24.46 6.30
N LYS A 622 10.79 -24.70 6.09
CA LYS A 622 9.70 -24.30 6.99
C LYS A 622 9.89 -24.82 8.43
N ASP A 623 10.55 -25.96 8.59
CA ASP A 623 10.81 -26.61 9.87
C ASP A 623 12.13 -26.15 10.52
N ALA A 624 13.03 -25.54 9.75
CA ALA A 624 14.33 -25.02 10.20
C ALA A 624 14.32 -23.53 10.56
N GLY A 625 13.46 -22.74 9.91
CA GLY A 625 13.38 -21.30 10.16
C GLY A 625 12.27 -20.59 9.38
N PHE A 626 12.39 -19.28 9.27
CA PHE A 626 11.47 -18.41 8.52
C PHE A 626 12.16 -17.13 8.03
N TRP A 627 11.63 -16.52 6.97
CA TRP A 627 12.06 -15.19 6.52
C TRP A 627 11.61 -14.12 7.52
N ARG A 628 12.56 -13.37 8.08
CA ARG A 628 12.28 -12.30 9.06
C ARG A 628 11.90 -11.00 8.34
N ASP A 629 10.73 -11.00 7.71
CA ASP A 629 10.15 -9.88 6.97
C ASP A 629 9.82 -8.64 7.82
N PHE A 630 9.71 -8.81 9.14
CA PHE A 630 9.55 -7.72 10.11
C PHE A 630 10.88 -7.11 10.62
N GLY A 631 12.04 -7.64 10.20
CA GLY A 631 13.35 -7.13 10.62
C GLY A 631 13.93 -6.12 9.62
N PHE A 632 14.47 -5.01 10.13
CA PHE A 632 15.12 -3.96 9.32
C PHE A 632 16.56 -3.67 9.77
N GLY A 633 17.07 -4.44 10.73
CA GLY A 633 18.37 -4.20 11.37
C GLY A 633 19.58 -4.42 10.48
N MET A 634 19.51 -5.35 9.51
CA MET A 634 20.60 -5.66 8.59
C MET A 634 20.39 -4.88 7.29
N THR A 635 21.38 -4.07 6.91
CA THR A 635 21.29 -3.21 5.74
C THR A 635 22.67 -2.90 5.18
N CYS A 636 22.73 -2.72 3.87
CA CYS A 636 23.91 -2.27 3.12
C CYS A 636 23.64 -0.91 2.47
N GLN A 637 24.50 0.06 2.77
CA GLN A 637 24.35 1.46 2.37
C GLN A 637 25.69 2.18 2.31
N TYR A 638 25.80 3.19 1.46
CA TYR A 638 26.97 4.07 1.48
C TYR A 638 26.93 5.01 2.68
N ARG A 639 28.11 5.34 3.19
CA ARG A 639 28.27 6.24 4.33
C ARG A 639 27.74 7.64 4.00
N SER A 640 27.91 8.14 2.78
CA SER A 640 27.31 9.39 2.33
C SER A 640 25.80 9.38 2.52
N ASP A 641 25.13 8.33 2.03
CA ASP A 641 23.68 8.22 2.00
C ASP A 641 23.12 8.16 3.43
N TYR A 642 23.74 7.34 4.28
CA TYR A 642 23.41 7.25 5.70
C TYR A 642 23.49 8.60 6.43
N LEU A 643 24.53 9.39 6.15
CA LEU A 643 24.69 10.71 6.76
C LEU A 643 23.71 11.74 6.19
N ASN A 644 23.45 11.70 4.88
CA ASN A 644 22.55 12.62 4.20
C ASN A 644 21.10 12.49 4.67
N ILE A 645 20.64 11.27 4.98
CA ILE A 645 19.31 11.05 5.56
C ILE A 645 19.25 11.32 7.07
N GLY A 646 20.36 11.73 7.69
CA GLY A 646 20.45 12.08 9.13
C GLY A 646 20.73 10.91 10.07
N GLY A 647 20.98 9.69 9.57
CA GLY A 647 21.35 8.52 10.36
C GLY A 647 20.29 8.04 11.36
N PHE A 648 20.72 7.33 12.41
CA PHE A 648 19.82 6.84 13.46
C PHE A 648 19.21 7.97 14.29
N ASP A 649 17.98 7.77 14.72
CA ASP A 649 17.40 8.56 15.81
C ASP A 649 17.93 8.01 17.15
N LEU A 650 18.79 8.79 17.80
CA LEU A 650 19.47 8.39 19.04
C LEU A 650 18.65 8.68 20.30
N GLU A 651 17.49 9.30 20.18
CA GLU A 651 16.59 9.53 21.32
C GLU A 651 15.77 8.29 21.67
N VAL A 652 15.72 7.31 20.75
CA VAL A 652 15.04 6.02 20.96
C VAL A 652 15.74 5.25 22.08
N LYS A 653 15.03 5.06 23.19
CA LYS A 653 15.43 4.19 24.30
C LYS A 653 14.68 2.86 24.20
N GLY A 654 15.39 1.74 24.41
CA GLY A 654 14.81 0.40 24.37
C GLY A 654 15.09 -0.36 23.06
N TRP A 655 14.25 -1.36 22.76
CA TRP A 655 14.50 -2.36 21.71
C TRP A 655 13.58 -2.19 20.49
N GLY A 656 14.14 -2.30 19.27
CA GLY A 656 13.45 -2.75 18.06
C GLY A 656 12.69 -1.69 17.25
N VAL A 657 12.99 -0.40 17.44
CA VAL A 657 12.30 0.70 16.73
C VAL A 657 13.28 1.57 15.94
N GLU A 658 14.56 1.56 16.32
CA GLU A 658 15.58 2.41 15.72
C GLU A 658 15.88 2.06 14.26
N ASP A 659 15.81 0.78 13.91
CA ASP A 659 16.01 0.26 12.54
C ASP A 659 14.81 0.57 11.65
N VAL A 660 13.59 0.42 12.18
CA VAL A 660 12.34 0.83 11.51
C VAL A 660 12.36 2.32 11.19
N HIS A 661 12.80 3.16 12.15
CA HIS A 661 12.92 4.60 11.93
C HIS A 661 13.92 4.94 10.83
N LEU A 662 15.09 4.29 10.80
CA LEU A 662 16.07 4.48 9.73
C LEU A 662 15.51 4.07 8.37
N TYR A 663 14.83 2.91 8.31
CA TYR A 663 14.20 2.42 7.09
C TYR A 663 13.13 3.39 6.56
N ARG A 664 12.27 3.93 7.44
CA ARG A 664 11.28 4.95 7.09
C ARG A 664 11.92 6.24 6.56
N LYS A 665 13.10 6.63 7.05
CA LYS A 665 13.84 7.78 6.50
C LYS A 665 14.28 7.52 5.06
N TYR A 666 14.74 6.32 4.74
CA TYR A 666 15.07 5.95 3.35
C TYR A 666 13.85 5.92 2.45
N LEU A 667 12.74 5.34 2.88
CA LEU A 667 11.48 5.34 2.11
C LEU A 667 10.95 6.75 1.78
N ARG A 668 11.33 7.75 2.57
CA ARG A 668 10.94 9.16 2.41
C ARG A 668 12.01 10.01 1.70
N SER A 669 13.10 9.39 1.26
CA SER A 669 14.18 10.03 0.52
C SER A 669 14.05 9.74 -0.99
N ASP A 670 14.92 10.33 -1.80
CA ASP A 670 14.98 10.07 -3.25
C ASP A 670 15.72 8.75 -3.58
N LEU A 671 16.13 7.98 -2.56
CA LEU A 671 16.84 6.71 -2.72
C LEU A 671 15.88 5.55 -2.97
N ILE A 672 16.26 4.65 -3.88
CA ILE A 672 15.54 3.41 -4.14
C ILE A 672 15.89 2.39 -3.04
N VAL A 673 14.88 1.85 -2.38
CA VAL A 673 15.04 0.78 -1.39
C VAL A 673 14.84 -0.57 -2.06
N THR A 674 15.89 -1.37 -2.15
CA THR A 674 15.82 -2.77 -2.60
C THR A 674 15.68 -3.68 -1.39
N ARG A 675 14.48 -4.24 -1.20
CA ARG A 675 14.17 -5.20 -0.12
C ARG A 675 13.79 -6.56 -0.71
N THR A 676 14.50 -7.62 -0.33
CA THR A 676 14.33 -8.99 -0.88
C THR A 676 14.80 -10.04 0.12
N PRO A 677 14.19 -11.26 0.18
CA PRO A 677 14.83 -12.40 0.82
C PRO A 677 16.17 -12.69 0.16
N VAL A 678 17.14 -13.12 0.95
CA VAL A 678 18.50 -13.44 0.50
C VAL A 678 18.92 -14.79 1.05
N SER A 679 19.37 -15.68 0.17
CA SER A 679 19.71 -17.06 0.54
C SER A 679 21.03 -17.17 1.32
N GLY A 680 21.91 -16.17 1.21
CA GLY A 680 23.22 -16.16 1.82
C GLY A 680 23.28 -15.53 3.22
N LEU A 681 22.14 -15.19 3.84
CA LEU A 681 22.09 -14.49 5.12
C LEU A 681 21.20 -15.22 6.12
N PHE A 682 21.80 -15.62 7.24
CA PHE A 682 21.14 -16.33 8.32
C PHE A 682 21.28 -15.59 9.64
N HIS A 683 20.21 -15.55 10.42
CA HIS A 683 20.26 -15.13 11.80
C HIS A 683 20.24 -16.39 12.66
N LEU A 684 21.36 -16.67 13.32
CA LEU A 684 21.48 -17.82 14.21
C LEU A 684 20.53 -17.63 15.41
N TRP A 685 19.98 -18.72 15.90
CA TRP A 685 19.14 -18.65 17.08
C TRP A 685 19.99 -18.28 18.29
N HIS A 686 19.49 -17.35 19.10
CA HIS A 686 20.03 -17.04 20.41
C HIS A 686 18.87 -16.72 21.35
N GLU A 687 19.11 -16.90 22.66
CA GLU A 687 18.12 -16.56 23.66
C GLU A 687 17.85 -15.05 23.67
N LYS A 688 16.58 -14.68 23.80
CA LYS A 688 16.12 -13.29 23.93
C LYS A 688 15.57 -13.04 25.33
N GLN A 689 16.05 -11.97 25.95
CA GLN A 689 15.54 -11.46 27.23
C GLN A 689 14.74 -10.18 26.97
N CYS A 690 13.48 -10.16 27.41
CA CYS A 690 12.60 -9.00 27.29
C CYS A 690 12.53 -8.32 28.66
N ALA A 691 13.10 -7.13 28.79
CA ALA A 691 13.15 -6.40 30.06
C ALA A 691 11.76 -5.87 30.44
N ASP A 692 11.47 -5.89 31.75
CA ASP A 692 10.19 -5.40 32.31
C ASP A 692 10.01 -3.88 32.18
N GLU A 693 11.11 -3.15 31.97
CA GLU A 693 11.14 -1.69 31.81
C GLU A 693 10.75 -1.22 30.40
N LEU A 694 10.55 -2.15 29.46
CA LEU A 694 10.09 -1.83 28.10
C LEU A 694 8.66 -1.27 28.14
N THR A 695 8.35 -0.37 27.19
CA THR A 695 6.96 0.04 26.99
C THR A 695 6.08 -1.17 26.62
N PRO A 696 4.76 -1.15 26.89
CA PRO A 696 3.88 -2.28 26.58
C PRO A 696 3.95 -2.74 25.11
N GLU A 697 4.13 -1.80 24.18
CA GLU A 697 4.30 -2.09 22.76
C GLU A 697 5.63 -2.78 22.46
N GLN A 698 6.74 -2.25 22.96
CA GLN A 698 8.07 -2.85 22.79
C GLN A 698 8.16 -4.24 23.44
N TYR A 699 7.57 -4.41 24.62
CA TYR A 699 7.53 -5.71 25.31
C TYR A 699 6.76 -6.74 24.48
N ARG A 700 5.59 -6.37 23.93
CA ARG A 700 4.81 -7.25 23.04
C ARG A 700 5.60 -7.64 21.80
N MET A 701 6.29 -6.69 21.16
CA MET A 701 7.15 -6.98 20.01
C MET A 701 8.29 -7.94 20.37
N CYS A 702 8.94 -7.72 21.53
CA CYS A 702 10.02 -8.58 22.00
C CYS A 702 9.53 -10.02 22.25
N ILE A 703 8.43 -10.19 22.98
CA ILE A 703 7.85 -11.51 23.28
C ILE A 703 7.36 -12.21 22.02
N GLN A 704 6.71 -11.49 21.10
CA GLN A 704 6.28 -12.05 19.82
C GLN A 704 7.48 -12.52 19.01
N SER A 705 8.55 -11.72 18.93
CA SER A 705 9.79 -12.11 18.29
C SER A 705 10.39 -13.35 18.95
N LYS A 706 10.45 -13.40 20.29
CA LYS A 706 10.96 -14.55 21.04
C LYS A 706 10.18 -15.82 20.69
N ALA A 707 8.85 -15.79 20.82
CA ALA A 707 7.98 -16.93 20.52
C ALA A 707 8.13 -17.42 19.08
N MET A 708 8.19 -16.51 18.11
CA MET A 708 8.38 -16.85 16.70
C MET A 708 9.72 -17.53 16.41
N ASN A 709 10.77 -17.31 17.22
CA ASN A 709 12.08 -17.93 17.00
C ASN A 709 12.22 -19.30 17.69
N GLU A 710 11.23 -19.76 18.47
CA GLU A 710 11.39 -21.03 19.19
C GLU A 710 11.32 -22.23 18.24
N ALA A 711 10.24 -22.39 17.48
CA ALA A 711 10.17 -23.47 16.52
C ALA A 711 9.07 -23.25 15.48
N SER A 712 9.12 -24.06 14.42
CA SER A 712 7.99 -24.18 13.51
C SER A 712 6.73 -24.59 14.26
N HIS A 713 5.60 -24.21 13.69
CA HIS A 713 4.29 -24.62 14.15
C HIS A 713 4.25 -26.15 14.41
N SER A 714 4.65 -26.95 13.44
CA SER A 714 4.65 -28.42 13.54
C SER A 714 5.50 -28.94 14.71
N HIS A 715 6.66 -28.35 14.97
CA HIS A 715 7.52 -28.73 16.09
C HIS A 715 6.88 -28.40 17.45
N LEU A 716 6.28 -27.22 17.59
CA LEU A 716 5.56 -26.85 18.82
C LEU A 716 4.36 -27.77 19.06
N GLY A 717 3.59 -28.08 18.01
CA GLY A 717 2.50 -29.06 18.10
C GLY A 717 2.98 -30.42 18.59
N ILE A 718 4.08 -30.95 18.06
CA ILE A 718 4.68 -32.22 18.51
C ILE A 718 5.05 -32.15 19.99
N LEU A 719 5.66 -31.07 20.47
CA LEU A 719 6.02 -30.91 21.89
C LEU A 719 4.79 -30.94 22.81
N VAL A 720 3.74 -30.20 22.45
CA VAL A 720 2.48 -30.15 23.20
C VAL A 720 1.82 -31.53 23.26
N PHE A 721 1.67 -32.20 22.11
CA PHE A 721 0.96 -33.49 22.03
C PHE A 721 1.78 -34.70 22.51
N ARG A 722 3.13 -34.63 22.52
CA ARG A 722 3.98 -35.64 23.18
C ARG A 722 3.80 -35.66 24.68
N ALA A 723 3.66 -34.50 25.31
CA ALA A 723 3.44 -34.42 26.75
C ALA A 723 2.10 -35.07 27.15
N SER A 724 1.07 -34.94 26.30
CA SER A 724 -0.25 -35.55 26.51
C SER A 724 -0.25 -37.08 26.39
N SER A 725 0.70 -37.67 25.66
CA SER A 725 0.79 -39.13 25.47
C SER A 725 1.50 -39.88 26.62
N LEU A 726 2.16 -39.16 27.53
CA LEU A 726 2.67 -39.73 28.79
C LEU A 726 1.60 -39.80 29.91
N CYS A 727 0.44 -39.16 29.71
CA CYS A 727 -0.70 -39.19 30.62
C CYS A 727 -1.91 -39.94 30.02
N SER A 728 -1.69 -41.01 29.26
CA SER A 728 -2.67 -42.10 29.14
C SER A 728 -1.98 -43.31 28.54
N ALA A 729 -1.61 -44.27 29.40
CA ALA A 729 -1.36 -45.63 28.96
C ALA A 729 -2.69 -46.23 28.51
N THR A 730 -3.11 -45.92 27.28
CA THR A 730 -4.11 -46.70 26.55
C THR A 730 -3.47 -47.15 25.26
N THR A 731 -2.96 -48.38 25.27
CA THR A 731 -2.51 -49.08 24.06
C THR A 731 -3.69 -49.19 23.10
N VAL A 732 -3.72 -48.37 22.04
CA VAL A 732 -4.58 -48.62 20.88
C VAL A 732 -3.81 -49.56 19.96
N THR A 733 -4.04 -50.85 20.15
CA THR A 733 -3.61 -51.89 19.22
C THR A 733 -4.40 -51.71 17.92
N THR A 734 -3.81 -51.14 16.88
CA THR A 734 -4.37 -51.23 15.54
C THR A 734 -4.13 -52.67 15.06
N VAL A 735 -5.16 -53.51 15.16
CA VAL A 735 -5.19 -54.82 14.51
C VAL A 735 -5.29 -54.56 13.01
N PHE A 736 -4.15 -54.52 12.32
CA PHE A 736 -4.11 -54.63 10.87
C PHE A 736 -4.50 -56.06 10.51
N GLN A 737 -5.75 -56.26 10.09
CA GLN A 737 -6.17 -57.50 9.46
C GLN A 737 -5.68 -57.47 8.01
N GLN A 738 -4.51 -58.05 7.77
CA GLN A 738 -4.12 -58.45 6.41
C GLN A 738 -5.06 -59.57 5.93
N PRO A 739 -5.49 -59.59 4.66
CA PRO A 739 -5.80 -60.84 3.99
C PRO A 739 -4.48 -61.63 3.87
N ILE A 740 -4.47 -62.83 4.45
CA ILE A 740 -3.36 -63.79 4.40
C ILE A 740 -3.06 -64.13 2.92
N MET A 741 -1.90 -63.66 2.43
CA MET A 741 -0.61 -64.36 2.19
C MET A 741 -0.67 -65.39 1.05
N ALA A 742 0.32 -65.61 0.17
CA ALA A 742 1.79 -65.53 0.24
C ALA A 742 2.35 -65.75 -1.20
N PRO A 743 3.67 -65.90 -1.45
CA PRO A 743 4.76 -64.94 -1.25
C PRO A 743 5.80 -64.91 -2.41
N THR A 744 6.80 -64.02 -2.28
CA THR A 744 8.19 -64.10 -2.81
C THR A 744 8.42 -63.98 -4.34
N GLY A 745 9.43 -63.28 -4.87
CA GLY A 745 10.66 -62.70 -4.29
C GLY A 745 11.39 -61.81 -5.32
N ALA A 746 12.50 -61.21 -4.89
CA ALA A 746 13.32 -60.16 -5.51
C ALA A 746 13.80 -60.40 -6.97
N PRO A 747 14.20 -59.35 -7.72
CA PRO A 747 14.86 -59.50 -9.02
C PRO A 747 16.40 -59.53 -8.90
N ASP A 748 17.04 -60.39 -9.70
CA ASP A 748 18.06 -60.10 -10.75
C ASP A 748 18.92 -61.37 -11.01
N PRO A 749 19.73 -61.53 -12.08
CA PRO A 749 19.70 -61.12 -13.50
C PRO A 749 19.73 -62.35 -14.45
N ASN A 750 19.45 -62.13 -15.75
CA ASN A 750 19.75 -62.95 -16.95
C ASN A 750 18.55 -63.45 -17.77
N ASN A 751 18.71 -63.26 -19.09
CA ASN A 751 18.04 -63.89 -20.22
C ASN A 751 16.63 -63.40 -20.65
N HIS A 752 16.65 -62.56 -21.69
CA HIS A 752 15.94 -62.68 -22.99
C HIS A 752 15.35 -64.08 -23.33
N PRO A 753 14.49 -64.26 -24.37
CA PRO A 753 13.79 -63.30 -25.24
C PRO A 753 12.33 -63.71 -25.60
N MET A 754 11.71 -62.94 -26.51
CA MET A 754 10.62 -63.34 -27.43
C MET A 754 9.22 -63.60 -26.85
N ALA A 755 8.10 -63.30 -27.52
CA ALA A 755 7.80 -62.61 -28.77
C ALA A 755 6.27 -62.65 -28.93
N LYS A 756 5.73 -61.67 -29.69
CA LYS A 756 4.52 -61.78 -30.53
C LYS A 756 3.19 -61.95 -29.76
N ARG A 757 2.04 -61.40 -30.17
CA ARG A 757 1.45 -60.88 -31.42
C ARG A 757 0.01 -60.51 -30.98
N LEU A 758 -0.76 -59.54 -31.47
CA LEU A 758 -1.11 -58.99 -32.79
C LEU A 758 -1.97 -57.74 -32.49
N GLN A 759 -1.76 -56.59 -33.15
CA GLN A 759 -2.56 -56.06 -34.30
C GLN A 759 -4.05 -55.87 -33.97
N GLN A 760 -4.78 -54.85 -34.42
CA GLN A 760 -4.60 -53.70 -35.33
C GLN A 760 -5.96 -52.97 -35.26
N GLN A 761 -5.98 -51.64 -35.38
CA GLN A 761 -6.79 -50.94 -36.39
C GLN A 761 -6.54 -49.42 -36.34
N GLU A 762 -6.03 -48.92 -37.46
CA GLU A 762 -6.00 -47.51 -37.89
C GLU A 762 -7.24 -47.20 -38.78
N VAL A 763 -7.29 -45.92 -39.22
CA VAL A 763 -7.92 -45.31 -40.43
C VAL A 763 -9.04 -44.32 -40.03
N GLU A 764 -9.10 -43.04 -40.43
CA GLU A 764 -8.36 -42.15 -41.37
C GLU A 764 -8.75 -40.67 -41.14
N GLU A 765 -7.96 -39.75 -41.73
CA GLU A 765 -8.07 -38.28 -41.80
C GLU A 765 -9.16 -37.74 -42.74
N VAL A 766 -9.53 -36.45 -42.57
CA VAL A 766 -9.87 -35.52 -43.69
C VAL A 766 -9.43 -34.09 -43.38
N ASP A 767 -8.61 -33.52 -44.27
CA ASP A 767 -8.21 -32.11 -44.43
C ASP A 767 -9.19 -31.29 -45.28
N VAL A 768 -9.25 -29.95 -45.09
CA VAL A 768 -9.53 -28.96 -46.16
C VAL A 768 -8.76 -27.64 -45.92
N GLU A 769 -8.10 -27.16 -47.00
CA GLU A 769 -7.20 -26.01 -47.13
C GLU A 769 -7.86 -24.59 -47.19
N LYS A 770 -7.04 -23.61 -46.79
CA LYS A 770 -6.76 -22.21 -47.23
C LYS A 770 -7.80 -21.34 -47.99
N LYS A 771 -7.82 -20.05 -47.60
CA LYS A 771 -7.81 -18.91 -48.55
C LYS A 771 -7.24 -17.61 -47.95
N GLU A 772 -6.33 -16.99 -48.70
CA GLU A 772 -5.70 -15.67 -48.49
C GLU A 772 -6.60 -14.50 -48.94
N SER A 773 -6.34 -13.29 -48.42
CA SER A 773 -6.40 -12.04 -49.21
C SER A 773 -5.55 -10.94 -48.58
N ASP A 774 -4.72 -10.34 -49.43
CA ASP A 774 -3.79 -9.21 -49.23
C ASP A 774 -4.45 -7.88 -48.85
N GLU A 775 -3.71 -6.99 -48.17
CA GLU A 775 -3.49 -5.58 -48.57
C GLU A 775 -2.52 -4.85 -47.60
N GLU A 776 -1.36 -4.41 -48.11
CA GLU A 776 -0.48 -3.33 -47.61
C GLU A 776 -0.51 -2.20 -48.69
N PRO A 777 0.10 -1.01 -48.53
CA PRO A 777 0.29 -0.12 -47.35
C PRO A 777 -0.13 1.34 -47.69
N MET A 778 -0.10 2.26 -46.70
CA MET A 778 0.07 3.70 -46.99
C MET A 778 1.07 4.36 -46.03
N GLU A 779 2.21 4.78 -46.59
CA GLU A 779 3.09 5.83 -46.06
C GLU A 779 2.33 7.14 -45.87
N MET A 780 2.78 7.98 -44.93
CA MET A 780 2.99 9.44 -45.08
C MET A 780 3.76 9.93 -43.83
N VAL A 781 5.07 10.13 -43.98
CA VAL A 781 5.80 11.41 -43.95
C VAL A 781 5.92 12.09 -42.57
N VAL A 782 7.19 12.11 -42.15
CA VAL A 782 7.84 12.88 -41.09
C VAL A 782 7.76 14.39 -41.38
N GLU A 783 7.45 15.20 -40.36
CA GLU A 783 7.93 16.58 -40.29
C GLU A 783 8.57 16.86 -38.91
N LYS A 784 9.87 17.16 -38.96
CA LYS A 784 10.68 17.90 -37.97
C LYS A 784 10.22 19.37 -37.92
N PRO A 785 10.44 20.10 -36.82
CA PRO A 785 11.59 21.03 -36.79
C PRO A 785 12.27 21.09 -35.40
N GLU A 786 13.58 20.89 -35.34
CA GLU A 786 14.65 21.92 -35.27
C GLU A 786 14.99 22.36 -33.84
N GLU A 787 16.19 21.92 -33.44
CA GLU A 787 17.01 22.43 -32.36
C GLU A 787 17.39 23.89 -32.61
N THR A 788 17.40 24.69 -31.53
CA THR A 788 18.36 25.80 -31.40
C THR A 788 18.82 25.89 -29.95
N ASP A 789 20.08 25.53 -29.73
CA ASP A 789 20.93 26.01 -28.63
C ASP A 789 21.13 27.53 -28.75
N PRO A 790 21.39 28.25 -27.64
CA PRO A 790 22.78 28.43 -27.24
C PRO A 790 23.06 28.37 -25.72
N GLU A 791 24.29 27.93 -25.44
CA GLU A 791 25.08 28.10 -24.22
C GLU A 791 24.91 29.46 -23.51
N SER A 792 24.90 29.45 -22.17
CA SER A 792 26.02 29.93 -21.34
C SER A 792 25.62 30.11 -19.86
N ASP A 793 26.42 29.51 -18.99
CA ASP A 793 26.52 29.80 -17.55
C ASP A 793 26.91 31.28 -17.32
N PRO A 794 26.49 31.89 -16.18
CA PRO A 794 27.44 31.96 -15.09
C PRO A 794 26.85 31.81 -13.67
N LEU A 795 27.57 31.00 -12.91
CA LEU A 795 27.86 31.05 -11.46
C LEU A 795 27.58 32.37 -10.70
N ALA A 796 27.05 32.13 -9.50
CA ALA A 796 27.31 32.81 -8.22
C ALA A 796 26.65 34.18 -7.95
N GLU A 797 25.64 34.18 -7.06
CA GLU A 797 25.53 35.02 -5.84
C GLU A 797 24.12 34.90 -5.24
N ALA A 798 23.97 34.16 -4.12
CA ALA A 798 22.91 34.37 -3.12
C ALA A 798 23.15 33.49 -1.88
N ALA A 799 24.33 33.60 -1.27
CA ALA A 799 24.64 32.99 0.01
C ALA A 799 24.35 33.96 1.17
N THR A 800 23.15 34.54 1.26
CA THR A 800 22.73 35.34 2.43
C THR A 800 21.21 35.49 2.49
N GLU A 801 20.45 34.41 2.69
CA GLU A 801 19.05 34.54 3.15
C GLU A 801 18.50 33.33 3.92
N THR A 802 19.33 32.31 4.16
CA THR A 802 18.97 31.08 4.87
C THR A 802 18.98 31.18 6.41
N LYS A 803 19.16 32.38 6.98
CA LYS A 803 19.15 32.59 8.44
C LYS A 803 17.87 33.20 9.01
N SER A 804 16.96 33.70 8.16
CA SER A 804 15.68 34.26 8.62
C SER A 804 14.51 33.29 8.52
N SER A 805 14.61 32.24 7.69
CA SER A 805 13.58 31.21 7.51
C SER A 805 13.63 30.09 8.55
N LEU A 806 14.79 29.86 9.19
CA LEU A 806 14.93 28.91 10.30
C LEU A 806 14.28 29.40 11.61
N VAL A 807 14.15 30.71 11.82
CA VAL A 807 13.57 31.30 13.05
C VAL A 807 12.04 31.25 13.07
N LEU A 808 11.39 31.06 11.90
CA LEU A 808 9.94 30.90 11.79
C LEU A 808 9.49 29.44 11.96
N ILE A 809 10.37 28.47 11.72
CA ILE A 809 10.10 27.03 11.94
C ILE A 809 10.12 26.70 13.44
N ASP A 810 11.05 27.28 14.21
CA ASP A 810 11.09 27.10 15.67
C ASP A 810 9.88 27.73 16.38
N LYS A 811 9.33 28.83 15.85
CA LYS A 811 8.17 29.51 16.47
C LYS A 811 6.81 28.85 16.19
N MET A 812 6.71 27.94 15.23
CA MET A 812 5.50 27.14 14.99
C MET A 812 5.57 25.76 15.63
N ALA A 813 6.75 25.35 16.11
CA ALA A 813 6.96 24.10 16.86
C ALA A 813 6.69 24.24 18.38
N GLU A 814 6.70 25.47 18.93
CA GLU A 814 6.48 25.69 20.37
C GLU A 814 4.99 25.74 20.81
N ASP A 815 4.03 25.78 19.89
CA ASP A 815 2.58 25.80 20.20
C ASP A 815 1.85 24.47 19.93
N LEU A 816 2.58 23.39 19.60
CA LEU A 816 2.05 22.02 19.54
C LEU A 816 2.44 21.24 20.79
N LYS A 817 1.90 21.65 21.94
CA LYS A 817 1.75 20.74 23.07
C LYS A 817 0.65 19.72 22.73
N PRO A 818 0.80 18.43 23.06
CA PRO A 818 -0.33 17.50 23.01
C PRO A 818 -1.41 18.08 23.93
N MET A 819 -2.53 18.51 23.35
CA MET A 819 -3.72 18.81 24.12
C MET A 819 -4.21 17.48 24.68
N ASP A 820 -4.24 17.42 26.02
CA ASP A 820 -4.92 16.40 26.81
C ASP A 820 -6.23 15.98 26.15
N THR A 821 -6.32 14.72 25.71
CA THR A 821 -7.62 14.06 25.60
C THR A 821 -8.13 13.87 27.02
N ASP A 822 -9.34 14.38 27.26
CA ASP A 822 -10.01 14.39 28.55
C ASP A 822 -9.81 13.08 29.34
N ARG A 823 -9.26 13.27 30.54
CA ARG A 823 -9.42 12.37 31.67
C ARG A 823 -10.92 12.23 31.96
N GLU A 824 -11.56 11.23 31.38
CA GLU A 824 -12.53 10.51 32.19
C GLU A 824 -11.74 9.79 33.29
N VAL A 825 -12.10 10.09 34.53
CA VAL A 825 -11.60 9.42 35.72
C VAL A 825 -11.98 7.94 35.57
N LEU A 826 -11.09 7.14 34.98
CA LEU A 826 -11.04 5.72 35.27
C LEU A 826 -10.64 5.62 36.73
N ASP A 827 -11.63 5.38 37.59
CA ASP A 827 -11.39 4.96 38.96
C ASP A 827 -10.30 3.89 38.93
N VAL A 828 -9.22 4.15 39.66
CA VAL A 828 -8.17 3.15 39.90
C VAL A 828 -8.87 1.95 40.52
N PHE A 829 -9.04 0.89 39.73
CA PHE A 829 -9.59 -0.36 40.23
C PHE A 829 -8.59 -0.94 41.22
N VAL A 830 -8.83 -0.70 42.51
CA VAL A 830 -8.14 -1.36 43.61
C VAL A 830 -8.94 -2.63 43.91
N PRO A 831 -8.41 -3.83 43.63
CA PRO A 831 -9.14 -5.06 43.90
C PRO A 831 -9.48 -5.12 45.39
N GLY A 832 -10.73 -5.46 45.71
CA GLY A 832 -11.10 -5.75 47.09
C GLY A 832 -10.27 -6.93 47.63
N PRO A 833 -10.24 -7.16 48.97
CA PRO A 833 -9.42 -8.21 49.59
C PRO A 833 -9.63 -9.63 49.07
N ASN A 834 -10.68 -9.86 48.26
CA ASN A 834 -11.06 -11.14 47.68
C ASN A 834 -11.26 -11.11 46.14
N GLU A 835 -10.88 -10.04 45.42
CA GLU A 835 -10.93 -10.00 43.95
C GLU A 835 -9.55 -10.26 43.33
N LYS A 836 -9.50 -11.10 42.29
CA LYS A 836 -8.26 -11.44 41.58
C LYS A 836 -7.82 -10.32 40.64
N ALA A 837 -6.52 -10.03 40.61
CA ALA A 837 -5.93 -9.04 39.71
C ALA A 837 -6.04 -9.47 38.24
N LEU A 838 -6.44 -8.55 37.36
CA LEU A 838 -6.72 -8.79 35.93
C LEU A 838 -5.49 -9.13 35.06
N TYR A 839 -4.28 -9.18 35.63
CA TYR A 839 -3.03 -9.39 34.87
C TYR A 839 -2.11 -10.47 35.44
N THR A 840 -2.62 -11.41 36.22
CA THR A 840 -1.92 -12.69 36.38
C THR A 840 -2.39 -13.61 35.28
N ALA A 841 -1.59 -13.78 34.23
CA ALA A 841 -1.82 -14.80 33.22
C ALA A 841 -1.98 -16.15 33.94
N GLU A 842 -3.18 -16.73 33.88
CA GLU A 842 -3.39 -18.08 34.38
C GLU A 842 -2.49 -19.04 33.58
N PRO A 843 -1.95 -20.10 34.20
CA PRO A 843 -1.13 -21.06 33.47
C PRO A 843 -1.96 -21.67 32.34
N LEU A 844 -1.41 -21.64 31.12
CA LEU A 844 -2.03 -22.22 29.92
C LEU A 844 -2.55 -23.63 30.24
N SER A 845 -3.87 -23.81 30.11
CA SER A 845 -4.49 -25.12 30.29
C SER A 845 -4.31 -25.98 29.03
N LEU A 846 -4.48 -27.29 29.18
CA LEU A 846 -4.48 -28.20 28.03
C LEU A 846 -5.63 -27.84 27.07
N GLU A 847 -6.78 -27.39 27.58
CA GLU A 847 -7.88 -26.87 26.77
C GLU A 847 -7.49 -25.64 25.95
N ASP A 848 -6.75 -24.69 26.51
CA ASP A 848 -6.32 -23.47 25.77
C ASP A 848 -5.35 -23.80 24.65
N LEU A 849 -4.41 -24.72 24.91
CA LEU A 849 -3.45 -25.22 23.91
C LEU A 849 -4.14 -26.05 22.82
N THR A 850 -5.18 -26.81 23.19
CA THR A 850 -5.98 -27.59 22.25
C THR A 850 -6.83 -26.69 21.36
N LEU A 851 -7.45 -25.65 21.92
CA LEU A 851 -8.22 -24.66 21.17
C LEU A 851 -7.35 -23.87 20.19
N LEU A 852 -6.14 -23.48 20.62
CA LEU A 852 -5.15 -22.85 19.75
C LEU A 852 -4.73 -23.78 18.61
N ALA A 853 -4.54 -25.07 18.90
CA ALA A 853 -4.23 -26.08 17.88
C ALA A 853 -5.39 -26.29 16.89
N GLU A 854 -6.63 -26.39 17.36
CA GLU A 854 -7.80 -26.59 16.50
C GLU A 854 -8.09 -25.39 15.59
N LEU A 855 -7.91 -24.16 16.09
CA LEU A 855 -8.16 -22.94 15.32
C LEU A 855 -7.06 -22.62 14.30
N PHE A 856 -5.80 -22.91 14.62
CA PHE A 856 -4.66 -22.52 13.78
C PHE A 856 -4.01 -23.66 12.99
N TYR A 857 -4.12 -24.93 13.42
CA TYR A 857 -3.34 -26.03 12.85
C TYR A 857 -4.10 -26.98 11.93
N LEU A 858 -5.43 -27.00 11.97
CA LEU A 858 -6.20 -28.05 11.31
C LEU A 858 -7.17 -27.63 10.19
N PRO A 859 -6.86 -26.67 9.30
CA PRO A 859 -7.63 -26.56 8.06
C PRO A 859 -7.30 -27.62 7.00
N TYR A 860 -6.37 -28.56 7.22
CA TYR A 860 -5.95 -29.49 6.14
C TYR A 860 -5.89 -31.00 6.45
N GLU A 861 -6.22 -31.47 7.66
CA GLU A 861 -6.15 -32.91 7.98
C GLU A 861 -7.43 -33.55 8.58
N TYR A 862 -8.59 -32.86 8.56
CA TYR A 862 -9.88 -33.39 9.07
C TYR A 862 -11.00 -33.51 8.01
N GLY A 863 -10.71 -34.21 6.92
CA GLY A 863 -11.65 -35.14 6.27
C GLY A 863 -13.12 -34.71 6.01
N PRO A 864 -14.08 -35.68 5.97
CA PRO A 864 -15.47 -35.45 5.56
C PRO A 864 -16.25 -34.43 6.40
N LYS A 865 -15.79 -34.13 7.64
CA LYS A 865 -16.42 -33.16 8.54
C LYS A 865 -16.18 -31.72 8.10
N ALA A 866 -14.98 -31.37 7.64
CA ALA A 866 -14.72 -30.04 7.06
C ALA A 866 -15.49 -29.84 5.74
N LEU A 867 -15.59 -30.88 4.91
CA LEU A 867 -16.42 -30.88 3.70
C LEU A 867 -17.92 -30.75 4.01
N HIS A 868 -18.36 -31.35 5.13
CA HIS A 868 -19.72 -31.23 5.64
C HIS A 868 -19.99 -29.82 6.17
N MET A 869 -19.07 -29.22 6.94
CA MET A 869 -19.20 -27.82 7.39
C MET A 869 -19.16 -26.83 6.23
N LEU A 870 -18.38 -27.08 5.16
CA LEU A 870 -18.39 -26.23 3.97
C LEU A 870 -19.71 -26.37 3.17
N LYS A 871 -20.30 -27.56 3.14
CA LYS A 871 -21.63 -27.82 2.56
C LYS A 871 -22.75 -27.23 3.40
N GLU A 872 -22.69 -27.36 4.72
CA GLU A 872 -23.58 -26.73 5.70
C GLU A 872 -23.47 -25.21 5.60
N PHE A 873 -22.27 -24.65 5.44
CA PHE A 873 -22.04 -23.21 5.28
C PHE A 873 -22.56 -22.69 3.94
N ASN A 874 -22.35 -23.41 2.84
CA ASN A 874 -22.95 -23.06 1.55
C ASN A 874 -24.48 -23.20 1.57
N TRP A 875 -25.01 -24.17 2.31
CA TRP A 875 -26.45 -24.33 2.51
C TRP A 875 -27.02 -23.22 3.40
N LEU A 876 -26.37 -22.88 4.53
CA LEU A 876 -26.71 -21.75 5.40
C LEU A 876 -26.61 -20.41 4.68
N ARG A 877 -25.66 -20.27 3.75
CA ARG A 877 -25.54 -19.07 2.92
C ARG A 877 -26.64 -19.00 1.85
N ALA A 878 -27.02 -20.13 1.27
CA ALA A 878 -28.10 -20.22 0.29
C ALA A 878 -29.51 -20.17 0.90
N ASN A 879 -29.63 -20.44 2.21
CA ASN A 879 -30.89 -20.51 2.95
C ASN A 879 -30.84 -19.61 4.20
N SER A 880 -29.99 -18.57 4.22
CA SER A 880 -29.78 -17.74 5.41
C SER A 880 -31.05 -17.01 5.86
N SER A 881 -31.99 -16.79 4.94
CA SER A 881 -33.33 -16.27 5.20
C SER A 881 -34.19 -17.18 6.10
N THR A 882 -33.84 -18.46 6.23
CA THR A 882 -34.61 -19.46 6.99
C THR A 882 -34.01 -19.77 8.36
N VAL A 883 -32.76 -19.38 8.65
CA VAL A 883 -31.99 -19.81 9.83
C VAL A 883 -31.70 -18.66 10.82
N SER A 884 -32.30 -17.49 10.65
CA SER A 884 -32.25 -16.45 11.70
C SER A 884 -33.19 -16.83 12.85
N VAL A 885 -32.63 -17.38 13.93
CA VAL A 885 -33.37 -17.84 15.11
C VAL A 885 -33.12 -16.87 16.27
N ASN A 886 -33.98 -15.86 16.41
CA ASN A 886 -34.80 -15.70 17.62
C ASN A 886 -35.67 -14.43 17.61
N CYS A 887 -36.97 -14.62 17.34
CA CYS A 887 -38.09 -14.44 18.28
C CYS A 887 -39.28 -15.21 17.64
N GLU A 888 -39.49 -16.50 17.93
CA GLU A 888 -40.24 -17.11 19.06
C GLU A 888 -41.73 -16.71 19.11
N GLY A 889 -42.76 -17.58 19.05
CA GLY A 889 -42.89 -19.05 19.05
C GLY A 889 -44.37 -19.39 18.76
N LYS A 890 -44.77 -20.59 18.31
CA LYS A 890 -44.67 -21.90 18.98
C LYS A 890 -44.76 -23.04 17.95
N GLU A 891 -43.74 -23.91 17.98
CA GLU A 891 -43.71 -25.38 17.80
C GLU A 891 -44.56 -26.11 16.73
N PRO A 892 -44.11 -27.32 16.28
CA PRO A 892 -42.79 -27.66 15.72
C PRO A 892 -42.96 -28.46 14.41
N GLU A 893 -41.93 -28.55 13.59
CA GLU A 893 -41.41 -29.82 13.02
C GLU A 893 -40.45 -29.55 11.85
N LYS A 894 -39.17 -29.79 12.17
CA LYS A 894 -38.01 -30.12 11.34
C LYS A 894 -37.08 -29.01 10.90
#